data_AF-A0A830CI23-F1
#
_entry.id   AF-A0A830CI23-F1
#
_cell.length_a   1.000
_cell.length_b   1.000
_cell.length_c   1.000
_cell.angle_alpha   90.00
_cell.angle_beta   90.00
_cell.angle_gamma   90.00
#
_symmetry.space_group_name_H-M   'P 1'
#
loop_
_entity.id
_entity.type
_entity.pdbx_description
1 polymer ?
#
loop_
_entity_poly.entity_id
_entity_poly.type
_entity_poly.pdbx_seq_one_letter_code
_entity_poly.pdbx_strand_id
1 'polypeptide(L)'
;MGVYFGGKEGPSTFEWLREDKDNGECTLVLTGTNEYTLTKEDIGQRLVFVYVPVNFEGQEGKSMSAMSQIVKQAPPKVTNVKIIGELKEGSKVTVTGIVTGGTEASSRVQWFKTSSSIFEGENDIEALSTSKIAKAFRIPLGAVGKYIVAKFTPMTPDALPPSINFLSITGDYSEGGVLTASYGYIGGHEGKSIYNWYLHEVESDSGTLIPEVSGSLQYRIPKDAIGKFISFTCTPVRDDGIEGEPRTCTGQERVRPDDIDFFISVSCEPIRSDWARGPIVLSEQVGPIVPGPPTCRSLEFHGSLVEGSQLSFIASYRGGEKGDCLYEWFRVKDDGLKEKLHVGEFLDLTLDEVGDCVELVYTPVRVDGLKGAPKTLVSCPVAPGEPVGVELLIPDCCEGQEVVPTTRYFGGREGDGKYIWFRTENKLDESALIELSNNCENVDICGQELTYTPSLEDVGSYLALYWLPTRSDALPIVNNVRVEKLSSSTYNGEGEYFGGYEGESCFSWYRESDDGTVALIGGANSKTYEVSDEDYNCRLLFGYTPVRSDSVIGELVLSEPSDVVLPEVPRIEILALTGKAVERELLTAVEVIPNSENQHLVWGKYKKEVKYQWFFSSESGMDKSFEPFPSQRSCSYKVRFEDIGETGRMYEANVDDVGYRLVAIYTPIRDDGVEGQPVSASTDPIAVEPDVHKEVKQKLDLGSVKFEALCDKDRSPKRVPGMGSLERRILEVNRKRVKVVKPGSKTSFPTTEIRGSYSPPFHVELFRNDQHRLRIVVDSENEVDLMVQTRHLRDVIVLVIRGLAQRFNSTSLNTLLKIEA
;
A
#
# COMPACT_ATOMS: atom_id res chain seq x y z
N MET A 1 -11.01 -59.69 -30.07
CA MET A 1 -11.71 -60.98 -30.20
C MET A 1 -10.68 -62.06 -30.49
N GLY A 2 -10.62 -63.11 -29.67
CA GLY A 2 -9.83 -64.31 -29.92
C GLY A 2 -10.64 -65.38 -30.64
N VAL A 3 -9.97 -66.37 -31.22
CA VAL A 3 -10.60 -67.52 -31.91
C VAL A 3 -10.22 -68.79 -31.16
N TYR A 4 -11.21 -69.61 -30.79
CA TYR A 4 -11.00 -70.89 -30.09
C TYR A 4 -10.59 -71.99 -31.08
N PHE A 5 -9.58 -72.79 -30.70
CA PHE A 5 -9.12 -73.95 -31.46
C PHE A 5 -9.03 -75.16 -30.53
N GLY A 6 -10.02 -76.05 -30.62
CA GLY A 6 -10.06 -77.27 -29.79
C GLY A 6 -11.28 -78.17 -30.01
N GLY A 7 -12.01 -78.00 -31.13
CA GLY A 7 -13.26 -78.71 -31.40
C GLY A 7 -14.49 -77.90 -31.00
N LYS A 8 -15.46 -78.53 -30.35
CA LYS A 8 -16.65 -77.84 -29.79
C LYS A 8 -16.29 -77.30 -28.41
N GLU A 9 -16.46 -76.00 -28.21
CA GLU A 9 -16.17 -75.32 -26.94
C GLU A 9 -17.20 -75.75 -25.86
N GLY A 10 -16.69 -76.06 -24.67
CA GLY A 10 -17.43 -76.29 -23.43
C GLY A 10 -17.57 -75.00 -22.61
N PRO A 11 -17.91 -75.09 -21.31
CA PRO A 11 -18.08 -73.90 -20.46
C PRO A 11 -16.74 -73.30 -20.05
N SER A 12 -16.15 -72.49 -20.93
CA SER A 12 -14.90 -71.74 -20.68
C SER A 12 -15.06 -70.74 -19.53
N THR A 13 -13.97 -70.46 -18.80
CA THR A 13 -13.98 -69.54 -17.64
C THR A 13 -13.32 -68.19 -17.99
N PHE A 14 -13.78 -67.15 -17.28
CA PHE A 14 -13.37 -65.77 -17.47
C PHE A 14 -12.94 -65.17 -16.14
N GLU A 15 -11.80 -64.50 -16.09
CA GLU A 15 -11.28 -63.83 -14.90
C GLU A 15 -10.79 -62.43 -15.25
N TRP A 16 -11.07 -61.48 -14.38
CA TRP A 16 -10.56 -60.12 -14.42
C TRP A 16 -9.65 -59.91 -13.22
N LEU A 17 -8.42 -59.48 -13.47
CA LEU A 17 -7.45 -59.12 -12.47
C LEU A 17 -7.05 -57.65 -12.61
N ARG A 18 -6.60 -57.06 -11.52
CA ARG A 18 -6.13 -55.68 -11.42
C ARG A 18 -4.66 -55.67 -11.03
N GLU A 19 -3.85 -54.99 -11.83
CA GLU A 19 -2.40 -54.88 -11.62
C GLU A 19 -2.09 -53.78 -10.61
N ASP A 20 -1.37 -54.13 -9.53
CA ASP A 20 -0.86 -53.17 -8.56
C ASP A 20 0.34 -52.40 -9.13
N LYS A 21 0.36 -51.08 -8.89
CA LYS A 21 1.35 -50.15 -9.45
C LYS A 21 2.76 -50.37 -8.92
N ASP A 22 2.90 -50.86 -7.69
CA ASP A 22 4.19 -50.81 -6.98
C ASP A 22 5.00 -52.11 -7.13
N ASN A 23 4.33 -53.25 -7.32
CA ASN A 23 4.97 -54.56 -7.39
C ASN A 23 4.58 -55.39 -8.64
N GLY A 24 3.63 -54.94 -9.47
CA GLY A 24 3.15 -55.64 -10.66
C GLY A 24 2.32 -56.90 -10.37
N GLU A 25 1.89 -57.10 -9.12
CA GLU A 25 1.09 -58.24 -8.71
C GLU A 25 -0.37 -58.08 -9.18
N CYS A 26 -0.94 -59.13 -9.76
CA CYS A 26 -2.30 -59.11 -10.30
C CYS A 26 -3.30 -59.68 -9.28
N THR A 27 -4.24 -58.86 -8.83
CA THR A 27 -5.29 -59.23 -7.87
C THR A 27 -6.60 -59.57 -8.57
N LEU A 28 -7.22 -60.71 -8.27
CA LEU A 28 -8.49 -61.11 -8.88
C LEU A 28 -9.63 -60.18 -8.42
N VAL A 29 -10.34 -59.54 -9.35
CA VAL A 29 -11.42 -58.58 -9.07
C VAL A 29 -12.80 -59.03 -9.51
N LEU A 30 -12.92 -59.88 -10.53
CA LEU A 30 -14.21 -60.44 -10.98
C LEU A 30 -14.00 -61.75 -11.76
N THR A 31 -14.93 -62.70 -11.69
CA THR A 31 -14.88 -63.96 -12.44
C THR A 31 -16.26 -64.33 -13.02
N GLY A 32 -16.28 -65.15 -14.07
CA GLY A 32 -17.49 -65.73 -14.67
C GLY A 32 -18.18 -64.85 -15.71
N THR A 33 -17.63 -63.69 -16.04
CA THR A 33 -18.19 -62.74 -17.01
C THR A 33 -17.09 -62.15 -17.90
N ASN A 34 -17.41 -61.95 -19.17
CA ASN A 34 -16.53 -61.30 -20.15
C ASN A 34 -16.69 -59.77 -20.17
N GLU A 35 -17.50 -59.20 -19.27
CA GLU A 35 -17.70 -57.76 -19.10
C GLU A 35 -17.26 -57.32 -17.69
N TYR A 36 -16.62 -56.16 -17.60
CA TYR A 36 -16.19 -55.55 -16.34
C TYR A 36 -16.57 -54.07 -16.30
N THR A 37 -17.20 -53.63 -15.21
CA THR A 37 -17.55 -52.22 -14.98
C THR A 37 -16.47 -51.57 -14.14
N LEU A 38 -15.84 -50.52 -14.67
CA LEU A 38 -14.75 -49.80 -14.01
C LEU A 38 -15.20 -49.11 -12.71
N THR A 39 -14.38 -49.26 -11.68
CA THR A 39 -14.54 -48.68 -10.35
C THR A 39 -13.52 -47.55 -10.12
N LYS A 40 -13.68 -46.78 -9.03
CA LYS A 40 -12.77 -45.65 -8.73
C LYS A 40 -11.35 -46.14 -8.45
N GLU A 41 -11.24 -47.34 -7.91
CA GLU A 41 -10.00 -48.01 -7.55
C GLU A 41 -9.20 -48.49 -8.77
N ASP A 42 -9.83 -48.58 -9.95
CA ASP A 42 -9.15 -48.94 -11.20
C ASP A 42 -8.40 -47.76 -11.84
N ILE A 43 -8.67 -46.51 -11.42
CA ILE A 43 -8.12 -45.31 -12.06
C ILE A 43 -6.59 -45.29 -11.94
N GLY A 44 -5.91 -45.22 -13.07
CA GLY A 44 -4.45 -45.25 -13.16
C GLY A 44 -3.84 -46.65 -13.13
N GLN A 45 -4.63 -47.71 -13.03
CA GLN A 45 -4.18 -49.10 -13.07
C GLN A 45 -4.53 -49.78 -14.40
N ARG A 46 -3.95 -50.96 -14.64
CA ARG A 46 -4.27 -51.81 -15.79
C ARG A 46 -5.10 -53.00 -15.31
N LEU A 47 -6.06 -53.40 -16.13
CA LEU A 47 -6.85 -54.60 -15.93
C LEU A 47 -6.33 -55.71 -16.84
N VAL A 48 -6.22 -56.91 -16.31
CA VAL A 48 -5.83 -58.11 -17.04
C VAL A 48 -7.04 -59.02 -17.13
N PHE A 49 -7.49 -59.30 -18.34
CA PHE A 49 -8.51 -60.29 -18.61
C PHE A 49 -7.85 -61.63 -18.92
N VAL A 50 -8.26 -62.70 -18.24
CA VAL A 50 -7.78 -64.07 -18.45
C VAL A 50 -8.95 -64.93 -18.90
N TYR A 51 -8.72 -65.66 -20.00
CA TYR A 51 -9.66 -66.58 -20.59
C TYR A 51 -9.06 -67.99 -20.56
N VAL A 52 -9.76 -68.92 -19.92
CA VAL A 52 -9.36 -70.35 -19.89
C VAL A 52 -10.36 -71.14 -20.74
N PRO A 53 -9.95 -71.57 -21.95
CA PRO A 53 -10.84 -72.30 -22.83
C PRO A 53 -11.09 -73.71 -22.31
N VAL A 54 -12.33 -74.19 -22.34
CA VAL A 54 -12.67 -75.58 -21.96
C VAL A 54 -13.29 -76.27 -23.17
N ASN A 55 -12.89 -77.50 -23.49
CA ASN A 55 -13.52 -78.27 -24.57
C ASN A 55 -14.83 -78.94 -24.09
N PHE A 56 -15.64 -79.47 -25.02
CA PHE A 56 -16.91 -80.12 -24.69
C PHE A 56 -16.78 -81.34 -23.74
N GLU A 57 -15.59 -81.95 -23.68
CA GLU A 57 -15.29 -83.07 -22.77
C GLU A 57 -14.86 -82.60 -21.36
N GLY A 58 -14.82 -81.29 -21.11
CA GLY A 58 -14.46 -80.69 -19.83
C GLY A 58 -12.96 -80.56 -19.57
N GLN A 59 -12.12 -80.74 -20.59
CA GLN A 59 -10.68 -80.51 -20.47
C GLN A 59 -10.35 -79.03 -20.71
N GLU A 60 -9.62 -78.45 -19.75
CA GLU A 60 -9.09 -77.09 -19.84
C GLU A 60 -7.92 -77.03 -20.84
N GLY A 61 -7.99 -76.08 -21.76
CA GLY A 61 -6.93 -75.73 -22.69
C GLY A 61 -6.02 -74.65 -22.13
N LYS A 62 -5.07 -74.20 -22.96
CA LYS A 62 -4.10 -73.17 -22.56
C LYS A 62 -4.80 -71.82 -22.34
N SER A 63 -4.61 -71.23 -21.17
CA SER A 63 -5.14 -69.90 -20.84
C SER A 63 -4.48 -68.79 -21.67
N MET A 64 -5.27 -67.76 -21.97
CA MET A 64 -4.85 -66.57 -22.71
C MET A 64 -5.20 -65.33 -21.89
N SER A 65 -4.28 -64.37 -21.82
CA SER A 65 -4.52 -63.10 -21.13
C SER A 65 -4.37 -61.90 -22.04
N ALA A 66 -5.12 -60.83 -21.75
CA ALA A 66 -5.05 -59.55 -22.42
C ALA A 66 -5.05 -58.41 -21.38
N MET A 67 -4.13 -57.47 -21.52
CA MET A 67 -4.01 -56.34 -20.60
C MET A 67 -4.60 -55.07 -21.21
N SER A 68 -5.36 -54.32 -20.42
CA SER A 68 -5.94 -53.04 -20.83
C SER A 68 -4.89 -51.94 -20.88
N GLN A 69 -5.24 -50.84 -21.54
CA GLN A 69 -4.54 -49.58 -21.28
C GLN A 69 -4.81 -49.10 -19.85
N ILE A 70 -3.99 -48.18 -19.36
CA ILE A 70 -4.20 -47.54 -18.06
C ILE A 70 -5.57 -46.85 -18.06
N VAL A 71 -6.41 -47.20 -17.09
CA VAL A 71 -7.76 -46.66 -16.96
C VAL A 71 -7.68 -45.16 -16.64
N LYS A 72 -8.30 -44.35 -17.49
CA LYS A 72 -8.30 -42.88 -17.37
C LYS A 72 -9.51 -42.40 -16.56
N GLN A 73 -9.32 -41.31 -15.81
CA GLN A 73 -10.41 -40.65 -15.09
C GLN A 73 -11.44 -40.08 -16.08
N ALA A 74 -12.73 -40.24 -15.79
CA ALA A 74 -13.81 -39.66 -16.60
C ALA A 74 -13.87 -38.12 -16.43
N PRO A 75 -14.28 -37.36 -17.47
CA PRO A 75 -14.37 -35.89 -17.39
C PRO A 75 -15.31 -35.39 -16.28
N PRO A 76 -15.00 -34.26 -15.61
CA PRO A 76 -15.84 -33.73 -14.54
C PRO A 76 -17.18 -33.24 -15.09
N LYS A 77 -18.27 -33.69 -14.46
CA LYS A 77 -19.66 -33.35 -14.81
C LYS A 77 -20.47 -33.14 -13.55
N VAL A 78 -21.37 -32.15 -13.56
CA VAL A 78 -22.28 -31.85 -12.44
C VAL A 78 -23.73 -32.07 -12.85
N THR A 79 -24.52 -32.63 -11.94
CA THR A 79 -25.97 -32.84 -12.11
C THR A 79 -26.72 -32.40 -10.85
N ASN A 80 -28.02 -32.12 -10.95
CA ASN A 80 -28.89 -31.81 -9.81
C ASN A 80 -28.45 -30.56 -9.00
N VAL A 81 -28.08 -29.47 -9.70
CA VAL A 81 -27.64 -28.21 -9.08
C VAL A 81 -28.82 -27.47 -8.44
N LYS A 82 -28.65 -26.99 -7.19
CA LYS A 82 -29.67 -26.27 -6.41
C LYS A 82 -29.06 -25.12 -5.60
N ILE A 83 -29.77 -23.99 -5.54
CA ILE A 83 -29.45 -22.86 -4.64
C ILE A 83 -30.28 -23.03 -3.35
N ILE A 84 -29.65 -22.87 -2.20
CA ILE A 84 -30.22 -23.07 -0.87
C ILE A 84 -29.92 -21.83 0.00
N GLY A 85 -30.93 -21.25 0.65
CA GLY A 85 -30.79 -20.11 1.56
C GLY A 85 -31.94 -19.10 1.42
N GLU A 86 -31.99 -18.09 2.31
CA GLU A 86 -32.99 -17.02 2.22
C GLU A 86 -32.60 -15.99 1.15
N LEU A 87 -33.50 -15.72 0.19
CA LEU A 87 -33.31 -14.73 -0.86
C LEU A 87 -33.62 -13.30 -0.38
N LYS A 88 -32.87 -12.83 0.62
CA LYS A 88 -32.95 -11.46 1.17
C LYS A 88 -31.59 -10.80 1.11
N GLU A 89 -31.57 -9.48 0.99
CA GLU A 89 -30.34 -8.70 1.08
C GLU A 89 -29.58 -9.02 2.39
N GLY A 90 -28.27 -9.21 2.29
CA GLY A 90 -27.39 -9.58 3.41
C GLY A 90 -27.44 -11.07 3.82
N SER A 91 -28.44 -11.83 3.39
CA SER A 91 -28.55 -13.27 3.68
C SER A 91 -27.55 -14.11 2.88
N LYS A 92 -27.07 -15.18 3.52
CA LYS A 92 -26.13 -16.15 2.92
C LYS A 92 -26.91 -17.20 2.11
N VAL A 93 -26.57 -17.34 0.83
CA VAL A 93 -27.05 -18.39 -0.06
C VAL A 93 -25.90 -19.30 -0.47
N THR A 94 -26.17 -20.59 -0.67
CA THR A 94 -25.18 -21.62 -1.02
C THR A 94 -25.69 -22.44 -2.19
N VAL A 95 -24.78 -22.89 -3.06
CA VAL A 95 -25.10 -23.80 -4.17
C VAL A 95 -24.60 -25.22 -3.89
N THR A 96 -25.41 -26.22 -4.22
CA THR A 96 -25.09 -27.65 -4.11
C THR A 96 -25.32 -28.37 -5.44
N GLY A 97 -24.56 -29.42 -5.73
CA GLY A 97 -24.75 -30.27 -6.92
C GLY A 97 -24.02 -31.61 -6.78
N ILE A 98 -24.43 -32.62 -7.55
CA ILE A 98 -23.82 -33.96 -7.56
C ILE A 98 -22.75 -34.00 -8.65
N VAL A 99 -21.49 -34.21 -8.27
CA VAL A 99 -20.32 -34.18 -9.17
C VAL A 99 -19.82 -35.60 -9.47
N THR A 100 -19.63 -35.93 -10.75
CA THR A 100 -19.00 -37.16 -11.26
C THR A 100 -17.73 -36.80 -12.02
N GLY A 101 -16.64 -37.58 -11.89
CA GLY A 101 -15.38 -37.28 -12.60
C GLY A 101 -14.56 -36.12 -12.02
N GLY A 102 -14.94 -35.61 -10.84
CA GLY A 102 -14.23 -34.56 -10.09
C GLY A 102 -14.61 -34.61 -8.60
N THR A 103 -14.15 -33.65 -7.79
CA THR A 103 -14.57 -33.54 -6.39
C THR A 103 -15.44 -32.31 -6.19
N GLU A 104 -16.50 -32.45 -5.38
CA GLU A 104 -17.37 -31.32 -5.07
C GLU A 104 -16.59 -30.21 -4.36
N ALA A 105 -15.61 -30.55 -3.52
CA ALA A 105 -14.79 -29.58 -2.78
C ALA A 105 -13.94 -28.67 -3.68
N SER A 106 -13.43 -29.19 -4.80
CA SER A 106 -12.59 -28.45 -5.74
C SER A 106 -13.39 -27.68 -6.81
N SER A 107 -14.72 -27.85 -6.83
CA SER A 107 -15.60 -27.26 -7.83
C SER A 107 -15.81 -25.76 -7.60
N ARG A 108 -15.79 -24.99 -8.70
CA ARG A 108 -15.86 -23.52 -8.70
C ARG A 108 -17.30 -23.05 -8.92
N VAL A 109 -17.76 -22.09 -8.11
CA VAL A 109 -19.09 -21.45 -8.25
C VAL A 109 -18.92 -19.94 -8.42
N GLN A 110 -19.49 -19.40 -9.51
CA GLN A 110 -19.57 -17.96 -9.74
C GLN A 110 -21.03 -17.51 -9.72
N TRP A 111 -21.27 -16.39 -9.06
CA TRP A 111 -22.60 -15.83 -8.84
C TRP A 111 -22.85 -14.65 -9.77
N PHE A 112 -24.04 -14.63 -10.36
CA PHE A 112 -24.50 -13.60 -11.28
C PHE A 112 -25.90 -13.12 -10.89
N LYS A 113 -26.26 -11.93 -11.36
CA LYS A 113 -27.64 -11.43 -11.36
C LYS A 113 -28.11 -11.23 -12.79
N THR A 114 -29.41 -11.39 -13.01
CA THR A 114 -30.07 -11.07 -14.29
C THR A 114 -31.45 -10.47 -14.06
N SER A 115 -31.96 -9.75 -15.05
CA SER A 115 -33.32 -9.19 -15.01
C SER A 115 -34.36 -10.13 -15.60
N SER A 116 -33.94 -11.23 -16.24
CA SER A 116 -34.81 -12.20 -16.91
C SER A 116 -35.04 -13.45 -16.06
N SER A 117 -36.26 -14.00 -16.10
CA SER A 117 -36.59 -15.29 -15.49
C SER A 117 -36.25 -16.49 -16.38
N ILE A 118 -35.86 -16.25 -17.64
CA ILE A 118 -35.55 -17.28 -18.64
C ILE A 118 -34.08 -17.12 -19.05
N PHE A 119 -33.32 -18.20 -18.94
CA PHE A 119 -31.88 -18.20 -19.23
C PHE A 119 -31.63 -18.61 -20.69
N GLU A 120 -31.34 -17.64 -21.56
CA GLU A 120 -31.08 -17.88 -23.00
C GLU A 120 -29.59 -17.78 -23.40
N GLY A 121 -28.68 -17.46 -22.47
CA GLY A 121 -27.25 -17.43 -22.73
C GLY A 121 -26.44 -16.59 -21.72
N GLU A 122 -25.11 -16.56 -21.89
CA GLU A 122 -24.18 -15.83 -20.99
C GLU A 122 -24.15 -14.31 -21.21
N ASN A 123 -24.85 -13.78 -22.22
CA ASN A 123 -24.81 -12.36 -22.57
C ASN A 123 -25.72 -11.47 -21.69
N ASP A 124 -26.63 -12.05 -20.92
CA ASP A 124 -27.63 -11.31 -20.10
C ASP A 124 -27.43 -11.46 -18.58
N ILE A 125 -26.22 -11.85 -18.16
CA ILE A 125 -25.86 -12.04 -16.75
C ILE A 125 -24.76 -11.07 -16.32
N GLU A 126 -24.97 -10.37 -15.22
CA GLU A 126 -24.00 -9.46 -14.62
C GLU A 126 -23.33 -10.14 -13.42
N ALA A 127 -22.00 -10.16 -13.37
CA ALA A 127 -21.26 -10.82 -12.29
C ALA A 127 -21.44 -10.08 -10.95
N LEU A 128 -21.78 -10.82 -9.90
CA LEU A 128 -21.98 -10.27 -8.55
C LEU A 128 -20.71 -10.27 -7.68
N SER A 129 -19.62 -10.87 -8.16
CA SER A 129 -18.35 -11.00 -7.45
C SER A 129 -17.19 -10.89 -8.42
N THR A 130 -16.20 -10.04 -8.11
CA THR A 130 -14.90 -9.99 -8.77
C THR A 130 -13.95 -10.97 -8.08
N SER A 131 -13.68 -12.09 -8.74
CA SER A 131 -12.54 -12.99 -8.48
C SER A 131 -12.50 -13.82 -7.19
N LYS A 132 -13.51 -13.81 -6.30
CA LYS A 132 -13.64 -14.83 -5.23
C LYS A 132 -14.72 -15.84 -5.56
N ILE A 133 -14.26 -17.02 -5.97
CA ILE A 133 -15.06 -18.21 -6.27
C ILE A 133 -15.40 -18.89 -4.94
N ALA A 134 -16.63 -18.69 -4.45
CA ALA A 134 -17.10 -19.28 -3.21
C ALA A 134 -18.47 -19.91 -3.41
N LYS A 135 -18.64 -21.15 -2.94
CA LYS A 135 -19.93 -21.87 -2.97
C LYS A 135 -21.02 -21.17 -2.18
N ALA A 136 -20.65 -20.25 -1.29
CA ALA A 136 -21.58 -19.44 -0.53
C ALA A 136 -21.28 -17.96 -0.73
N PHE A 137 -22.35 -17.19 -0.82
CA PHE A 137 -22.32 -15.75 -1.12
C PHE A 137 -23.39 -15.04 -0.30
N ARG A 138 -23.15 -13.78 0.09
CA ARG A 138 -24.17 -12.92 0.71
C ARG A 138 -24.74 -11.99 -0.35
N ILE A 139 -26.06 -11.94 -0.45
CA ILE A 139 -26.75 -11.17 -1.49
C ILE A 139 -26.51 -9.67 -1.26
N PRO A 140 -25.88 -8.93 -2.20
CA PRO A 140 -25.61 -7.52 -2.05
C PRO A 140 -26.84 -6.68 -2.44
N LEU A 141 -26.87 -5.44 -1.97
CA LEU A 141 -27.93 -4.48 -2.29
C LEU A 141 -28.18 -4.35 -3.80
N GLY A 142 -27.12 -4.36 -4.62
CA GLY A 142 -27.20 -4.27 -6.09
C GLY A 142 -27.83 -5.48 -6.79
N ALA A 143 -28.21 -6.53 -6.05
CA ALA A 143 -28.92 -7.71 -6.56
C ALA A 143 -30.42 -7.72 -6.21
N VAL A 144 -30.90 -6.73 -5.42
CA VAL A 144 -32.31 -6.61 -5.06
C VAL A 144 -33.15 -6.30 -6.30
N GLY A 145 -34.23 -7.04 -6.52
CA GLY A 145 -35.09 -6.93 -7.71
C GLY A 145 -34.55 -7.65 -8.96
N LYS A 146 -33.53 -8.50 -8.83
CA LYS A 146 -32.92 -9.30 -9.90
C LYS A 146 -32.96 -10.79 -9.55
N TYR A 147 -32.88 -11.65 -10.55
CA TYR A 147 -32.74 -13.10 -10.37
C TYR A 147 -31.28 -13.48 -10.14
N ILE A 148 -31.04 -14.43 -9.24
CA ILE A 148 -29.69 -14.93 -8.94
C ILE A 148 -29.41 -16.19 -9.75
N VAL A 149 -28.26 -16.21 -10.42
CA VAL A 149 -27.78 -17.36 -11.20
C VAL A 149 -26.44 -17.82 -10.64
N ALA A 150 -26.29 -19.14 -10.50
CA ALA A 150 -25.05 -19.76 -10.04
C ALA A 150 -24.47 -20.66 -11.14
N LYS A 151 -23.28 -20.31 -11.63
CA LYS A 151 -22.54 -21.13 -12.59
C LYS A 151 -21.64 -22.10 -11.84
N PHE A 152 -22.02 -23.38 -11.82
CA PHE A 152 -21.26 -24.46 -11.17
C PHE A 152 -20.32 -25.13 -12.16
N THR A 153 -19.01 -25.05 -11.91
CA THR A 153 -17.97 -25.67 -12.73
C THR A 153 -17.27 -26.78 -11.95
N PRO A 154 -17.52 -28.05 -12.25
CA PRO A 154 -16.85 -29.16 -11.57
C PRO A 154 -15.37 -29.23 -11.99
N MET A 155 -14.46 -29.41 -11.02
CA MET A 155 -13.01 -29.45 -11.26
C MET A 155 -12.37 -30.75 -10.76
N THR A 156 -11.26 -31.15 -11.38
CA THR A 156 -10.33 -32.18 -10.92
C THR A 156 -9.12 -31.54 -10.22
N PRO A 157 -8.42 -32.26 -9.31
CA PRO A 157 -7.19 -31.76 -8.67
C PRO A 157 -6.02 -31.48 -9.64
N ASP A 158 -6.02 -32.10 -10.82
CA ASP A 158 -5.02 -31.82 -11.85
C ASP A 158 -5.44 -30.62 -12.68
N ALA A 159 -4.82 -29.47 -12.37
CA ALA A 159 -5.06 -28.17 -12.98
C ALA A 159 -4.56 -28.11 -14.43
N LEU A 160 -5.36 -27.47 -15.30
CA LEU A 160 -4.98 -27.12 -16.67
C LEU A 160 -3.62 -26.38 -16.69
N PRO A 161 -2.80 -26.54 -17.75
CA PRO A 161 -1.56 -25.79 -17.89
C PRO A 161 -1.84 -24.26 -17.91
N PRO A 162 -0.95 -23.44 -17.31
CA PRO A 162 -1.04 -21.98 -17.39
C PRO A 162 -1.15 -21.54 -18.85
N SER A 163 -2.13 -20.70 -19.16
CA SER A 163 -2.43 -20.24 -20.52
C SER A 163 -3.11 -18.87 -20.48
N ILE A 164 -3.12 -18.19 -21.63
CA ILE A 164 -3.69 -16.85 -21.76
C ILE A 164 -5.00 -16.91 -22.55
N ASN A 165 -6.10 -16.57 -21.90
CA ASN A 165 -7.45 -16.52 -22.47
C ASN A 165 -7.60 -15.38 -23.48
N PHE A 166 -7.21 -14.16 -23.09
CA PHE A 166 -7.16 -12.99 -23.97
C PHE A 166 -5.90 -12.18 -23.68
N LEU A 167 -5.45 -11.43 -24.68
CA LEU A 167 -4.29 -10.55 -24.61
C LEU A 167 -4.57 -9.35 -25.51
N SER A 168 -4.50 -8.13 -24.98
CA SER A 168 -4.81 -6.90 -25.71
C SER A 168 -3.92 -5.75 -25.27
N ILE A 169 -3.58 -4.85 -26.19
CA ILE A 169 -2.91 -3.57 -25.91
C ILE A 169 -3.95 -2.46 -26.08
N THR A 170 -4.06 -1.58 -25.08
CA THR A 170 -4.90 -0.38 -25.11
C THR A 170 -4.09 0.83 -24.70
N GLY A 171 -4.30 1.97 -25.35
CA GLY A 171 -3.59 3.20 -25.01
C GLY A 171 -3.51 4.15 -26.19
N ASP A 172 -2.76 5.23 -25.98
CA ASP A 172 -2.56 6.29 -26.95
C ASP A 172 -1.28 6.03 -27.76
N TYR A 173 -1.42 5.88 -29.08
CA TYR A 173 -0.33 5.59 -30.02
C TYR A 173 0.32 6.90 -30.50
N SER A 174 0.68 7.82 -29.60
CA SER A 174 1.31 9.11 -29.89
C SER A 174 2.61 9.31 -29.10
N GLU A 175 3.45 10.28 -29.49
CA GLU A 175 4.74 10.53 -28.81
C GLU A 175 4.54 10.87 -27.33
N GLY A 176 5.15 10.07 -26.44
CA GLY A 176 4.99 10.20 -25.00
C GLY A 176 3.67 9.63 -24.42
N GLY A 177 2.80 9.08 -25.28
CA GLY A 177 1.61 8.31 -24.92
C GLY A 177 1.96 7.00 -24.20
N VAL A 178 0.99 6.44 -23.46
CA VAL A 178 1.19 5.22 -22.67
C VAL A 178 0.31 4.11 -23.19
N LEU A 179 0.93 3.01 -23.58
CA LEU A 179 0.28 1.74 -23.92
C LEU A 179 0.23 0.85 -22.68
N THR A 180 -0.92 0.22 -22.44
CA THR A 180 -1.15 -0.72 -21.35
C THR A 180 -1.58 -2.06 -21.92
N ALA A 181 -0.86 -3.12 -21.57
CA ALA A 181 -1.23 -4.50 -21.91
C ALA A 181 -2.16 -5.08 -20.84
N SER A 182 -3.20 -5.77 -21.29
CA SER A 182 -4.16 -6.49 -20.44
C SER A 182 -4.31 -7.93 -20.92
N TYR A 183 -4.36 -8.87 -19.98
CA TYR A 183 -4.52 -10.28 -20.31
C TYR A 183 -5.34 -11.03 -19.26
N GLY A 184 -5.89 -12.18 -19.67
CA GLY A 184 -6.64 -13.07 -18.80
C GLY A 184 -5.89 -14.38 -18.58
N TYR A 185 -5.33 -14.58 -17.39
CA TYR A 185 -4.68 -15.83 -17.01
C TYR A 185 -5.70 -16.95 -16.72
N ILE A 186 -5.41 -18.16 -17.22
CA ILE A 186 -6.14 -19.40 -16.93
C ILE A 186 -5.14 -20.52 -16.64
N GLY A 187 -5.48 -21.47 -15.77
CA GLY A 187 -4.60 -22.62 -15.46
C GLY A 187 -4.11 -22.74 -14.01
N GLY A 188 -4.64 -21.96 -13.06
CA GLY A 188 -4.30 -22.10 -11.64
C GLY A 188 -4.39 -20.78 -10.87
N HIS A 189 -3.57 -20.63 -9.83
CA HIS A 189 -3.20 -19.33 -9.27
C HIS A 189 -2.02 -18.80 -10.07
N GLU A 190 -2.06 -17.53 -10.47
CA GLU A 190 -0.98 -16.93 -11.25
C GLU A 190 0.23 -16.64 -10.34
N GLY A 191 1.40 -17.05 -10.80
CA GLY A 191 2.70 -16.72 -10.22
C GLY A 191 3.29 -15.46 -10.85
N LYS A 192 4.62 -15.46 -11.05
CA LYS A 192 5.32 -14.32 -11.69
C LYS A 192 5.38 -14.52 -13.21
N SER A 193 4.31 -14.14 -13.92
CA SER A 193 4.26 -14.15 -15.39
C SER A 193 5.31 -13.19 -16.00
N ILE A 194 5.84 -13.55 -17.18
CA ILE A 194 6.94 -12.84 -17.84
C ILE A 194 6.38 -11.95 -18.96
N TYR A 195 6.81 -10.70 -19.03
CA TYR A 195 6.31 -9.69 -19.96
C TYR A 195 7.43 -9.05 -20.79
N ASN A 196 7.26 -8.99 -22.11
CA ASN A 196 8.23 -8.40 -23.04
C ASN A 196 7.54 -7.54 -24.11
N TRP A 197 8.08 -6.35 -24.37
CA TRP A 197 7.64 -5.43 -25.43
C TRP A 197 8.62 -5.46 -26.61
N TYR A 198 8.09 -5.35 -27.82
CA TYR A 198 8.87 -5.38 -29.06
C TYR A 198 8.47 -4.25 -30.00
N LEU A 199 9.46 -3.71 -30.70
CA LEU A 199 9.30 -2.68 -31.72
C LEU A 199 9.56 -3.28 -33.11
N HIS A 200 8.66 -3.03 -34.06
CA HIS A 200 8.72 -3.61 -35.40
C HIS A 200 8.72 -2.50 -36.45
N GLU A 201 9.62 -2.57 -37.43
CA GLU A 201 9.59 -1.64 -38.55
C GLU A 201 8.44 -1.95 -39.52
N VAL A 202 8.08 -3.22 -39.64
CA VAL A 202 7.01 -3.73 -40.50
C VAL A 202 6.22 -4.78 -39.71
N GLU A 203 4.91 -4.87 -39.92
CA GLU A 203 3.99 -5.75 -39.17
C GLU A 203 4.39 -7.25 -39.17
N SER A 204 5.16 -7.70 -40.16
CA SER A 204 5.62 -9.09 -40.33
C SER A 204 7.02 -9.38 -39.78
N ASP A 205 7.67 -8.41 -39.14
CA ASP A 205 9.01 -8.56 -38.57
C ASP A 205 8.96 -9.33 -37.23
N SER A 206 10.08 -9.94 -36.83
CA SER A 206 10.23 -10.56 -35.51
C SER A 206 10.33 -9.55 -34.37
N GLY A 207 10.65 -8.29 -34.70
CA GLY A 207 10.72 -7.17 -33.77
C GLY A 207 11.99 -7.13 -32.94
N THR A 208 12.38 -5.92 -32.54
CA THR A 208 13.49 -5.68 -31.60
C THR A 208 12.95 -5.60 -30.18
N LEU A 209 13.48 -6.41 -29.26
CA LEU A 209 13.12 -6.39 -27.85
C LEU A 209 13.48 -5.04 -27.22
N ILE A 210 12.60 -4.51 -26.37
CA ILE A 210 12.84 -3.28 -25.60
C ILE A 210 13.19 -3.67 -24.15
N PRO A 211 14.49 -3.73 -23.79
CA PRO A 211 14.92 -4.28 -22.49
C PRO A 211 14.52 -3.39 -21.30
N GLU A 212 14.39 -2.08 -21.50
CA GLU A 212 14.08 -1.11 -20.43
C GLU A 212 12.71 -1.32 -19.78
N VAL A 213 11.77 -1.99 -20.48
CA VAL A 213 10.39 -2.21 -20.01
C VAL A 213 10.02 -3.68 -19.87
N SER A 214 11.00 -4.58 -19.93
CA SER A 214 10.80 -6.00 -19.62
C SER A 214 10.30 -6.15 -18.17
N GLY A 215 9.21 -6.89 -17.99
CA GLY A 215 8.53 -7.02 -16.69
C GLY A 215 7.47 -5.95 -16.38
N SER A 216 7.24 -4.99 -17.29
CA SER A 216 6.18 -3.98 -17.14
C SER A 216 4.96 -4.27 -18.04
N LEU A 217 3.75 -4.04 -17.51
CA LEU A 217 2.50 -4.04 -18.28
C LEU A 217 2.22 -2.71 -18.98
N GLN A 218 3.06 -1.71 -18.76
CA GLN A 218 2.94 -0.39 -19.37
C GLN A 218 4.20 -0.02 -20.14
N TYR A 219 4.02 0.59 -21.31
CA TYR A 219 5.09 1.10 -22.17
C TYR A 219 4.78 2.54 -22.57
N ARG A 220 5.73 3.44 -22.34
CA ARG A 220 5.63 4.84 -22.76
C ARG A 220 6.36 5.00 -24.08
N ILE A 221 5.69 5.56 -25.08
CA ILE A 221 6.19 5.65 -26.45
C ILE A 221 7.29 6.70 -26.55
N PRO A 222 8.54 6.33 -26.85
CA PRO A 222 9.64 7.25 -27.10
C PRO A 222 9.64 7.73 -28.56
N LYS A 223 10.41 8.79 -28.83
CA LYS A 223 10.48 9.45 -30.15
C LYS A 223 10.94 8.51 -31.28
N ASP A 224 11.77 7.53 -30.98
CA ASP A 224 12.31 6.54 -31.93
C ASP A 224 11.34 5.39 -32.25
N ALA A 225 10.19 5.32 -31.56
CA ALA A 225 9.10 4.39 -31.82
C ALA A 225 8.02 4.94 -32.77
N ILE A 226 8.11 6.21 -33.16
CA ILE A 226 7.16 6.87 -34.07
C ILE A 226 7.19 6.21 -35.45
N GLY A 227 6.01 5.91 -36.02
CA GLY A 227 5.87 5.25 -37.33
C GLY A 227 6.09 3.74 -37.34
N LYS A 228 6.48 3.14 -36.21
CA LYS A 228 6.72 1.69 -36.04
C LYS A 228 5.50 0.99 -35.41
N PHE A 229 5.47 -0.34 -35.46
CA PHE A 229 4.47 -1.15 -34.77
C PHE A 229 5.01 -1.65 -33.43
N ILE A 230 4.13 -1.86 -32.47
CA ILE A 230 4.48 -2.34 -31.14
C ILE A 230 3.74 -3.65 -30.88
N SER A 231 4.43 -4.65 -30.34
CA SER A 231 3.80 -5.88 -29.85
C SER A 231 4.18 -6.15 -28.39
N PHE A 232 3.33 -6.93 -27.73
CA PHE A 232 3.50 -7.35 -26.35
C PHE A 232 3.37 -8.87 -26.26
N THR A 233 4.35 -9.50 -25.61
CA THR A 233 4.39 -10.95 -25.37
C THR A 233 4.29 -11.23 -23.87
N CYS A 234 3.37 -12.12 -23.50
CA CYS A 234 3.20 -12.59 -22.13
C CYS A 234 3.40 -14.11 -22.07
N THR A 235 4.24 -14.57 -21.15
CA THR A 235 4.39 -15.98 -20.79
C THR A 235 3.72 -16.20 -19.44
N PRO A 236 2.58 -16.91 -19.38
CA PRO A 236 1.84 -17.10 -18.14
C PRO A 236 2.60 -18.08 -17.24
N VAL A 237 2.84 -17.71 -15.98
CA VAL A 237 3.52 -18.57 -15.00
C VAL A 237 2.57 -18.86 -13.85
N ARG A 238 2.48 -20.12 -13.43
CA ARG A 238 1.68 -20.53 -12.28
C ARG A 238 2.44 -20.35 -10.97
N ASP A 239 1.74 -20.28 -9.85
CA ASP A 239 2.33 -20.12 -8.50
C ASP A 239 3.32 -21.23 -8.10
N ASP A 240 3.25 -22.41 -8.74
CA ASP A 240 4.22 -23.51 -8.63
C ASP A 240 5.44 -23.38 -9.57
N GLY A 241 5.54 -22.30 -10.33
CA GLY A 241 6.65 -22.00 -11.24
C GLY A 241 6.56 -22.66 -12.62
N ILE A 242 5.47 -23.36 -12.94
CA ILE A 242 5.28 -23.92 -14.28
C ILE A 242 4.97 -22.78 -15.27
N GLU A 243 5.75 -22.70 -16.34
CA GLU A 243 5.53 -21.76 -17.44
C GLU A 243 4.56 -22.34 -18.48
N GLY A 244 3.69 -21.49 -19.00
CA GLY A 244 2.78 -21.82 -20.07
C GLY A 244 3.23 -21.27 -21.42
N GLU A 245 2.48 -21.59 -22.47
CA GLU A 245 2.80 -21.12 -23.82
C GLU A 245 2.73 -19.58 -23.91
N PRO A 246 3.79 -18.91 -24.42
CA PRO A 246 3.80 -17.47 -24.59
C PRO A 246 2.79 -17.05 -25.66
N ARG A 247 2.10 -15.94 -25.42
CA ARG A 247 1.16 -15.36 -26.38
C ARG A 247 1.57 -13.92 -26.67
N THR A 248 1.52 -13.54 -27.94
CA THR A 248 1.84 -12.19 -28.41
C THR A 248 0.60 -11.53 -29.00
N CYS A 249 0.42 -10.24 -28.75
CA CYS A 249 -0.51 -9.39 -29.47
C CYS A 249 0.22 -8.17 -30.03
N THR A 250 -0.17 -7.77 -31.25
CA THR A 250 0.37 -6.58 -31.92
C THR A 250 -0.66 -5.47 -31.83
N GLY A 251 -0.21 -4.25 -31.57
CA GLY A 251 -1.04 -3.05 -31.60
C GLY A 251 -1.66 -2.88 -32.99
N GLN A 252 -2.92 -2.46 -33.04
CA GLN A 252 -3.67 -2.34 -34.30
C GLN A 252 -3.25 -1.14 -35.14
N GLU A 253 -2.54 -0.17 -34.56
CA GLU A 253 -2.16 1.07 -35.21
C GLU A 253 -0.66 1.31 -35.16
N ARG A 254 -0.15 2.00 -36.17
CA ARG A 254 1.19 2.60 -36.11
C ARG A 254 1.16 3.76 -35.13
N VAL A 255 2.27 3.96 -34.45
CA VAL A 255 2.45 5.16 -33.62
C VAL A 255 2.36 6.41 -34.52
N ARG A 256 1.34 7.23 -34.29
CA ARG A 256 0.99 8.42 -35.05
C ARG A 256 1.81 9.64 -34.58
N PRO A 257 2.21 10.54 -35.49
CA PRO A 257 2.54 11.92 -35.14
C PRO A 257 1.25 12.68 -34.74
N ASP A 258 1.35 13.61 -33.78
CA ASP A 258 0.26 14.39 -33.16
C ASP A 258 -0.92 14.78 -34.10
N ASP A 259 -2.17 14.57 -33.65
CA ASP A 259 -3.46 14.76 -34.39
C ASP A 259 -3.85 16.24 -34.69
N ILE A 260 -2.90 17.13 -34.95
CA ILE A 260 -3.20 18.52 -35.38
C ILE A 260 -3.71 18.50 -36.84
N ASP A 261 -4.70 19.34 -37.15
CA ASP A 261 -5.38 19.44 -38.47
C ASP A 261 -6.34 18.29 -38.85
N PHE A 262 -6.59 17.34 -37.94
CA PHE A 262 -7.60 16.29 -38.12
C PHE A 262 -8.97 16.68 -37.53
N PHE A 263 -10.03 16.09 -38.07
CA PHE A 263 -11.40 16.27 -37.60
C PHE A 263 -11.82 15.06 -36.76
N ILE A 264 -12.41 15.30 -35.59
CA ILE A 264 -12.92 14.25 -34.71
C ILE A 264 -14.36 13.92 -35.14
N SER A 265 -14.65 12.64 -35.39
CA SER A 265 -16.02 12.15 -35.62
C SER A 265 -16.27 10.94 -34.73
N VAL A 266 -17.43 10.89 -34.11
CA VAL A 266 -17.85 9.77 -33.24
C VAL A 266 -18.85 8.91 -33.99
N SER A 267 -18.59 7.61 -34.13
CA SER A 267 -19.56 6.65 -34.67
C SER A 267 -20.31 5.94 -33.55
N CYS A 268 -21.63 5.95 -33.58
CA CYS A 268 -22.49 5.23 -32.65
C CYS A 268 -23.35 4.22 -33.42
N GLU A 269 -23.21 2.93 -33.11
CA GLU A 269 -24.13 1.89 -33.58
C GLU A 269 -25.17 1.65 -32.47
N PRO A 270 -26.44 2.06 -32.66
CA PRO A 270 -27.47 1.84 -31.65
C PRO A 270 -27.88 0.35 -31.66
N ILE A 271 -27.69 -0.33 -30.52
CA ILE A 271 -28.07 -1.73 -30.36
C ILE A 271 -29.30 -1.80 -29.46
N ARG A 272 -30.38 -2.37 -29.99
CA ARG A 272 -31.62 -2.59 -29.24
C ARG A 272 -31.48 -3.82 -28.34
N SER A 273 -32.30 -3.93 -27.30
CA SER A 273 -32.25 -5.00 -26.29
C SER A 273 -32.39 -6.43 -26.83
N ASP A 274 -32.80 -6.60 -28.08
CA ASP A 274 -32.85 -7.88 -28.81
C ASP A 274 -31.62 -8.13 -29.70
N TRP A 275 -30.52 -7.40 -29.47
CA TRP A 275 -29.28 -7.42 -30.27
C TRP A 275 -29.44 -7.01 -31.73
N ALA A 276 -30.59 -6.45 -32.11
CA ALA A 276 -30.78 -5.83 -33.41
C ALA A 276 -29.93 -4.56 -33.50
N ARG A 277 -28.96 -4.56 -34.43
CA ARG A 277 -28.07 -3.43 -34.70
C ARG A 277 -28.78 -2.46 -35.64
N GLY A 278 -28.97 -1.23 -35.17
CA GLY A 278 -29.42 -0.13 -36.02
C GLY A 278 -28.28 0.41 -36.88
N PRO A 279 -28.58 1.28 -37.85
CA PRO A 279 -27.56 1.87 -38.70
C PRO A 279 -26.57 2.70 -37.87
N ILE A 280 -25.28 2.59 -38.20
CA ILE A 280 -24.22 3.40 -37.58
C ILE A 280 -24.50 4.88 -37.88
N VAL A 281 -24.66 5.66 -36.82
CA VAL A 281 -24.82 7.11 -36.89
C VAL A 281 -23.46 7.73 -36.60
N LEU A 282 -22.95 8.50 -37.54
CA LEU A 282 -21.76 9.32 -37.35
C LEU A 282 -22.19 10.69 -36.80
N SER A 283 -21.51 11.19 -35.78
CA SER A 283 -21.64 12.58 -35.36
C SER A 283 -21.15 13.51 -36.48
N GLU A 284 -21.49 14.79 -36.38
CA GLU A 284 -20.80 15.79 -37.19
C GLU A 284 -19.29 15.75 -36.87
N GLN A 285 -18.48 15.99 -37.90
CA GLN A 285 -17.03 16.15 -37.76
C GLN A 285 -16.76 17.45 -37.00
N VAL A 286 -16.17 17.34 -35.82
CA VAL A 286 -15.76 18.47 -34.98
C VAL A 286 -14.27 18.70 -35.20
N GLY A 287 -13.90 19.82 -35.81
CA GLY A 287 -12.51 20.15 -36.09
C GLY A 287 -12.34 21.24 -37.15
N PRO A 288 -11.09 21.50 -37.61
CA PRO A 288 -9.88 20.77 -37.23
C PRO A 288 -9.44 21.04 -35.77
N ILE A 289 -8.77 20.07 -35.15
CA ILE A 289 -8.11 20.27 -33.86
C ILE A 289 -7.05 21.36 -34.03
N VAL A 290 -7.25 22.50 -33.37
CA VAL A 290 -6.36 23.65 -33.47
C VAL A 290 -5.14 23.51 -32.54
N PRO A 291 -3.95 23.94 -32.97
CA PRO A 291 -2.76 23.90 -32.12
C PRO A 291 -2.95 24.86 -30.94
N GLY A 292 -2.73 24.34 -29.72
CA GLY A 292 -2.68 25.14 -28.50
C GLY A 292 -1.51 26.14 -28.50
N PRO A 293 -1.43 27.07 -27.53
CA PRO A 293 -0.31 28.02 -27.46
C PRO A 293 1.04 27.29 -27.25
N PRO A 294 2.14 27.75 -27.87
CA PRO A 294 3.47 27.20 -27.68
C PRO A 294 3.89 27.34 -26.23
N THR A 295 4.32 26.25 -25.62
CA THR A 295 4.68 26.18 -24.19
C THR A 295 5.88 25.28 -23.97
N CYS A 296 6.61 25.53 -22.88
CA CYS A 296 7.77 24.74 -22.46
C CYS A 296 7.51 24.13 -21.08
N ARG A 297 7.48 22.79 -20.96
CA ARG A 297 7.16 22.13 -19.67
C ARG A 297 8.41 21.85 -18.82
N SER A 298 9.45 21.29 -19.43
CA SER A 298 10.78 21.04 -18.86
C SER A 298 11.85 21.79 -19.65
N LEU A 299 12.84 22.31 -18.92
CA LEU A 299 14.02 23.01 -19.42
C LEU A 299 15.18 22.65 -18.49
N GLU A 300 16.23 22.03 -19.01
CA GLU A 300 17.36 21.49 -18.27
C GLU A 300 18.67 21.79 -19.00
N PHE A 301 19.75 22.06 -18.25
CA PHE A 301 21.09 22.19 -18.83
C PHE A 301 21.63 20.81 -19.24
N HIS A 302 22.45 20.79 -20.26
CA HIS A 302 23.14 19.60 -20.73
C HIS A 302 24.60 19.95 -21.05
N GLY A 303 25.53 19.46 -20.23
CA GLY A 303 26.95 19.81 -20.27
C GLY A 303 27.51 20.01 -18.86
N SER A 304 28.82 20.18 -18.76
CA SER A 304 29.48 20.51 -17.50
C SER A 304 29.45 22.01 -17.24
N LEU A 305 29.35 22.45 -15.99
CA LEU A 305 29.43 23.87 -15.61
C LEU A 305 30.86 24.23 -15.21
N VAL A 306 31.81 23.94 -16.09
CA VAL A 306 33.24 24.11 -15.87
C VAL A 306 33.84 24.98 -16.97
N GLU A 307 34.80 25.84 -16.63
CA GLU A 307 35.61 26.61 -17.58
C GLU A 307 36.06 25.74 -18.77
N GLY A 308 35.96 26.27 -19.98
CA GLY A 308 36.37 25.60 -21.22
C GLY A 308 35.40 24.54 -21.74
N SER A 309 34.31 24.27 -21.03
CA SER A 309 33.25 23.37 -21.50
C SER A 309 32.16 24.10 -22.27
N GLN A 310 31.45 23.37 -23.14
CA GLN A 310 30.33 23.87 -23.91
C GLN A 310 29.02 23.39 -23.28
N LEU A 311 28.18 24.34 -22.85
CA LEU A 311 26.83 24.06 -22.38
C LEU A 311 25.86 23.99 -23.55
N SER A 312 24.92 23.07 -23.45
CA SER A 312 23.71 22.98 -24.27
C SER A 312 22.50 22.82 -23.34
N PHE A 313 21.30 22.64 -23.88
CA PHE A 313 20.10 22.45 -23.08
C PHE A 313 19.08 21.54 -23.75
N ILE A 314 18.20 20.96 -22.93
CA ILE A 314 17.07 20.15 -23.37
C ILE A 314 15.78 20.89 -22.98
N ALA A 315 14.95 21.20 -23.98
CA ALA A 315 13.67 21.88 -23.78
C ALA A 315 12.52 21.07 -24.39
N SER A 316 11.44 20.88 -23.63
CA SER A 316 10.24 20.18 -24.11
C SER A 316 9.21 21.17 -24.64
N TYR A 317 8.98 21.16 -25.95
CA TYR A 317 8.03 22.02 -26.63
C TYR A 317 6.64 21.35 -26.73
N ARG A 318 5.58 22.14 -26.57
CA ARG A 318 4.17 21.76 -26.83
C ARG A 318 3.43 22.92 -27.48
N GLY A 319 2.34 22.63 -28.18
CA GLY A 319 1.43 23.66 -28.71
C GLY A 319 1.52 23.88 -30.21
N GLY A 320 1.50 22.81 -31.00
CA GLY A 320 1.56 22.89 -32.46
C GLY A 320 2.87 22.35 -33.05
N GLU A 321 3.15 22.66 -34.31
CA GLU A 321 4.46 22.41 -34.92
C GLU A 321 5.50 23.42 -34.39
N LYS A 322 6.68 22.94 -33.98
CA LYS A 322 7.75 23.76 -33.40
C LYS A 322 8.37 24.66 -34.48
N GLY A 323 8.40 25.96 -34.23
CA GLY A 323 9.12 26.93 -35.05
C GLY A 323 10.50 27.26 -34.47
N ASP A 324 11.06 28.39 -34.91
CA ASP A 324 12.36 28.87 -34.45
C ASP A 324 12.27 29.46 -33.03
N CYS A 325 12.40 28.59 -32.03
CA CYS A 325 12.43 28.98 -30.62
C CYS A 325 13.62 29.90 -30.32
N LEU A 326 13.43 30.84 -29.40
CA LEU A 326 14.47 31.78 -28.99
C LEU A 326 15.15 31.31 -27.72
N TYR A 327 16.46 31.49 -27.64
CA TYR A 327 17.28 31.14 -26.49
C TYR A 327 18.31 32.24 -26.28
N GLU A 328 18.42 32.73 -25.06
CA GLU A 328 19.34 33.79 -24.68
C GLU A 328 20.04 33.40 -23.39
N TRP A 329 21.36 33.54 -23.38
CA TRP A 329 22.21 33.23 -22.24
C TRP A 329 22.65 34.52 -21.55
N PHE A 330 22.62 34.52 -20.23
CA PHE A 330 23.01 35.64 -19.39
C PHE A 330 23.96 35.18 -18.30
N ARG A 331 24.92 36.02 -17.97
CA ARG A 331 25.72 35.95 -16.75
C ARG A 331 24.95 36.65 -15.65
N VAL A 332 24.88 36.02 -14.48
CA VAL A 332 24.20 36.53 -13.29
C VAL A 332 25.21 36.60 -12.17
N LYS A 333 25.54 37.82 -11.74
CA LYS A 333 26.47 38.10 -10.65
C LYS A 333 25.77 38.00 -9.29
N ASP A 334 26.54 37.93 -8.21
CA ASP A 334 26.04 37.84 -6.82
C ASP A 334 25.09 38.98 -6.41
N ASP A 335 25.22 40.16 -7.04
CA ASP A 335 24.33 41.32 -6.82
C ASP A 335 23.00 41.25 -7.59
N GLY A 336 22.80 40.17 -8.37
CA GLY A 336 21.64 39.94 -9.22
C GLY A 336 21.67 40.69 -10.55
N LEU A 337 22.76 41.39 -10.89
CA LEU A 337 22.92 42.01 -12.21
C LEU A 337 23.05 40.93 -13.29
N LYS A 338 22.29 41.13 -14.37
CA LYS A 338 22.25 40.23 -15.53
C LYS A 338 22.94 40.87 -16.73
N GLU A 339 23.97 40.20 -17.25
CA GLU A 339 24.71 40.61 -18.44
C GLU A 339 24.50 39.58 -19.54
N LYS A 340 24.07 39.99 -20.73
CA LYS A 340 23.80 39.07 -21.84
C LYS A 340 25.11 38.53 -22.41
N LEU A 341 25.25 37.20 -22.45
CA LEU A 341 26.44 36.50 -22.95
C LEU A 341 26.30 36.12 -24.42
N HIS A 342 25.26 35.35 -24.75
CA HIS A 342 25.18 34.68 -26.06
C HIS A 342 23.74 34.45 -26.52
N VAL A 343 23.57 34.30 -27.83
CA VAL A 343 22.31 33.89 -28.48
C VAL A 343 22.66 32.71 -29.40
N GLY A 344 22.41 31.50 -28.92
CA GLY A 344 22.85 30.25 -29.56
C GLY A 344 22.36 29.03 -28.78
N GLU A 345 22.28 27.88 -29.45
CA GLU A 345 21.93 26.61 -28.78
C GLU A 345 23.01 26.16 -27.79
N PHE A 346 24.23 26.66 -27.98
CA PHE A 346 25.41 26.34 -27.19
C PHE A 346 25.99 27.59 -26.55
N LEU A 347 26.58 27.45 -25.36
CA LEU A 347 27.36 28.48 -24.69
C LEU A 347 28.72 27.90 -24.30
N ASP A 348 29.79 28.45 -24.86
CA ASP A 348 31.16 28.13 -24.44
C ASP A 348 31.50 28.91 -23.17
N LEU A 349 31.90 28.20 -22.12
CA LEU A 349 32.28 28.79 -20.84
C LEU A 349 33.75 29.20 -20.86
N THR A 350 34.03 30.43 -20.46
CA THR A 350 35.40 30.97 -20.35
C THR A 350 35.74 31.32 -18.91
N LEU A 351 36.98 31.75 -18.67
CA LEU A 351 37.43 32.22 -17.36
C LEU A 351 36.56 33.37 -16.82
N ASP A 352 35.99 34.20 -17.70
CA ASP A 352 35.21 35.37 -17.30
C ASP A 352 33.87 34.99 -16.64
N GLU A 353 33.35 33.79 -16.91
CA GLU A 353 32.14 33.26 -16.27
C GLU A 353 32.42 32.53 -14.96
N VAL A 354 33.68 32.19 -14.67
CA VAL A 354 34.05 31.43 -13.47
C VAL A 354 33.68 32.21 -12.21
N GLY A 355 32.89 31.58 -11.34
CA GLY A 355 32.35 32.17 -10.12
C GLY A 355 30.99 32.86 -10.27
N ASP A 356 30.54 33.15 -11.50
CA ASP A 356 29.20 33.71 -11.76
C ASP A 356 28.22 32.60 -12.16
N CYS A 357 26.91 32.85 -11.98
CA CYS A 357 25.87 31.95 -12.44
C CYS A 357 25.51 32.23 -13.90
N VAL A 358 25.05 31.21 -14.62
CA VAL A 358 24.56 31.34 -15.99
C VAL A 358 23.05 31.12 -16.00
N GLU A 359 22.33 32.03 -16.65
CA GLU A 359 20.89 31.92 -16.87
C GLU A 359 20.58 31.72 -18.36
N LEU A 360 19.75 30.72 -18.64
CA LEU A 360 19.15 30.49 -19.95
C LEU A 360 17.69 30.93 -19.94
N VAL A 361 17.32 31.78 -20.90
CA VAL A 361 15.94 32.17 -21.16
C VAL A 361 15.48 31.52 -22.46
N TYR A 362 14.59 30.53 -22.36
CA TYR A 362 14.02 29.83 -23.51
C TYR A 362 12.59 30.31 -23.79
N THR A 363 12.35 30.83 -24.99
CA THR A 363 11.02 31.24 -25.46
C THR A 363 10.53 30.28 -26.53
N PRO A 364 9.50 29.44 -26.26
CA PRO A 364 8.96 28.53 -27.27
C PRO A 364 8.24 29.33 -28.37
N VAL A 365 8.51 28.99 -29.62
CA VAL A 365 7.90 29.62 -30.79
C VAL A 365 7.30 28.55 -31.68
N ARG A 366 6.08 28.79 -32.15
CA ARG A 366 5.38 27.91 -33.08
C ARG A 366 5.73 28.27 -34.53
N VAL A 367 5.54 27.34 -35.47
CA VAL A 367 5.86 27.55 -36.90
C VAL A 367 5.20 28.80 -37.51
N ASP A 368 4.06 29.24 -36.98
CA ASP A 368 3.35 30.47 -37.39
C ASP A 368 3.92 31.76 -36.75
N GLY A 369 4.99 31.65 -35.96
CA GLY A 369 5.65 32.75 -35.27
C GLY A 369 5.01 33.14 -33.94
N LEU A 370 3.96 32.44 -33.48
CA LEU A 370 3.35 32.74 -32.18
C LEU A 370 4.35 32.39 -31.07
N LYS A 371 4.59 33.34 -30.15
CA LYS A 371 5.52 33.18 -29.03
C LYS A 371 4.79 32.78 -27.76
N GLY A 372 5.32 31.79 -27.08
CA GLY A 372 4.85 31.35 -25.77
C GLY A 372 5.48 32.13 -24.63
N ALA A 373 5.09 31.78 -23.40
CA ALA A 373 5.73 32.33 -22.22
C ALA A 373 7.19 31.85 -22.11
N PRO A 374 8.15 32.76 -21.88
CA PRO A 374 9.54 32.38 -21.68
C PRO A 374 9.70 31.58 -20.39
N LYS A 375 10.56 30.57 -20.42
CA LYS A 375 10.96 29.78 -19.26
C LYS A 375 12.44 30.02 -18.99
N THR A 376 12.77 30.31 -17.74
CA THR A 376 14.14 30.60 -17.31
C THR A 376 14.72 29.45 -16.51
N LEU A 377 16.02 29.24 -16.63
CA LEU A 377 16.80 28.27 -15.87
C LEU A 377 18.11 28.94 -15.45
N VAL A 378 18.44 28.91 -14.16
CA VAL A 378 19.67 29.50 -13.61
C VAL A 378 20.54 28.37 -13.06
N SER A 379 21.84 28.40 -13.38
CA SER A 379 22.81 27.42 -12.91
C SER A 379 23.35 27.76 -11.52
N CYS A 380 24.08 26.82 -10.91
CA CYS A 380 25.07 27.16 -9.90
C CYS A 380 26.26 27.92 -10.53
N PRO A 381 27.13 28.55 -9.73
CA PRO A 381 28.33 29.23 -10.24
C PRO A 381 29.18 28.32 -11.12
N VAL A 382 29.72 28.86 -12.21
CA VAL A 382 30.63 28.12 -13.09
C VAL A 382 31.93 27.84 -12.36
N ALA A 383 32.34 26.57 -12.32
CA ALA A 383 33.57 26.15 -11.69
C ALA A 383 34.79 26.41 -12.60
N PRO A 384 35.97 26.71 -12.04
CA PRO A 384 37.22 26.73 -12.81
C PRO A 384 37.58 25.32 -13.32
N GLY A 385 38.34 25.26 -14.40
CA GLY A 385 38.91 24.01 -14.89
C GLY A 385 40.01 23.45 -13.96
N GLU A 386 40.48 22.25 -14.27
CA GLU A 386 41.68 21.69 -13.63
C GLU A 386 42.92 22.51 -14.04
N PRO A 387 43.86 22.80 -13.11
CA PRO A 387 45.07 23.55 -13.41
C PRO A 387 45.97 22.74 -14.36
N VAL A 388 46.04 23.16 -15.62
CA VAL A 388 46.81 22.50 -16.68
C VAL A 388 47.71 23.50 -17.39
N GLY A 389 48.95 23.09 -17.64
CA GLY A 389 49.91 23.81 -18.46
C GLY A 389 49.64 23.44 -19.92
N VAL A 390 49.08 24.37 -20.69
CA VAL A 390 48.69 24.16 -22.08
C VAL A 390 49.89 24.29 -23.02
N GLU A 391 50.86 25.12 -22.66
CA GLU A 391 52.06 25.37 -23.47
C GLU A 391 53.25 25.69 -22.55
N LEU A 392 54.41 25.09 -22.85
CA LEU A 392 55.69 25.35 -22.19
C LEU A 392 56.80 25.34 -23.25
N LEU A 393 57.33 26.53 -23.58
CA LEU A 393 58.38 26.68 -24.58
C LEU A 393 59.61 27.34 -23.97
N ILE A 394 60.75 26.64 -24.06
CA ILE A 394 62.07 27.18 -23.70
C ILE A 394 62.65 27.83 -24.96
N PRO A 395 62.94 29.14 -24.97
CA PRO A 395 63.60 29.79 -26.11
C PRO A 395 65.07 29.38 -26.21
N ASP A 396 65.68 29.64 -27.38
CA ASP A 396 67.13 29.47 -27.55
C ASP A 396 67.89 30.25 -26.47
N CYS A 397 68.85 29.58 -25.82
CA CYS A 397 69.56 30.12 -24.68
C CYS A 397 71.07 30.12 -24.89
N CYS A 398 71.76 31.02 -24.17
CA CYS A 398 73.21 31.18 -24.19
C CYS A 398 73.71 31.28 -22.75
N GLU A 399 74.95 30.85 -22.53
CA GLU A 399 75.62 30.97 -21.24
C GLU A 399 75.60 32.42 -20.74
N GLY A 400 75.26 32.62 -19.46
CA GLY A 400 75.21 33.93 -18.81
C GLY A 400 74.01 34.80 -19.20
N GLN A 401 73.10 34.31 -20.05
CA GLN A 401 71.87 35.00 -20.41
C GLN A 401 70.66 34.36 -19.71
N GLU A 402 69.83 35.18 -19.06
CA GLU A 402 68.60 34.70 -18.44
C GLU A 402 67.62 34.17 -19.50
N VAL A 403 67.13 32.95 -19.26
CA VAL A 403 66.13 32.27 -20.07
C VAL A 403 64.77 32.46 -19.42
N VAL A 404 63.83 33.01 -20.17
CA VAL A 404 62.43 33.19 -19.74
C VAL A 404 61.54 32.30 -20.61
N PRO A 405 61.11 31.15 -20.10
CA PRO A 405 60.18 30.27 -20.80
C PRO A 405 58.83 30.96 -21.05
N THR A 406 58.16 30.59 -22.14
CA THR A 406 56.77 30.99 -22.38
C THR A 406 55.85 29.90 -21.83
N THR A 407 54.94 30.28 -20.95
CA THR A 407 53.93 29.40 -20.35
C THR A 407 52.51 29.84 -20.72
N ARG A 408 51.59 28.88 -20.86
CA ARG A 408 50.15 29.15 -20.96
C ARG A 408 49.38 28.26 -19.98
N TYR A 409 48.62 28.88 -19.10
CA TYR A 409 47.84 28.22 -18.06
C TYR A 409 46.35 28.10 -18.45
N PHE A 410 45.71 27.03 -18.00
CA PHE A 410 44.26 26.80 -18.03
C PHE A 410 43.82 26.26 -16.66
N GLY A 411 42.64 26.64 -16.18
CA GLY A 411 42.07 26.10 -14.93
C GLY A 411 41.84 27.11 -13.81
N GLY A 412 41.42 28.34 -14.12
CA GLY A 412 41.11 29.38 -13.13
C GLY A 412 42.18 30.48 -13.01
N ARG A 413 42.43 30.97 -11.79
CA ARG A 413 43.49 31.96 -11.52
C ARG A 413 44.82 31.28 -11.22
N GLU A 414 45.79 31.48 -12.10
CA GLU A 414 47.15 30.92 -11.98
C GLU A 414 47.80 31.34 -10.64
N GLY A 415 48.32 30.35 -9.90
CA GLY A 415 49.16 30.53 -8.72
C GLY A 415 50.64 30.51 -9.08
N ASP A 416 51.52 30.48 -8.07
CA ASP A 416 52.98 30.63 -8.29
C ASP A 416 53.65 29.50 -9.10
N GLY A 417 52.96 28.35 -9.30
CA GLY A 417 53.51 27.18 -9.99
C GLY A 417 54.69 26.52 -9.26
N LYS A 418 55.09 25.32 -9.70
CA LYS A 418 56.39 24.73 -9.31
C LYS A 418 57.21 24.48 -10.56
N TYR A 419 58.48 24.90 -10.54
CA TYR A 419 59.40 24.79 -11.66
C TYR A 419 60.63 24.00 -11.25
N ILE A 420 61.11 23.12 -12.12
CA ILE A 420 62.36 22.38 -11.92
C ILE A 420 63.13 22.33 -13.23
N TRP A 421 64.35 22.85 -13.21
CA TRP A 421 65.29 22.78 -14.33
C TRP A 421 66.21 21.57 -14.18
N PHE A 422 66.35 20.82 -15.27
CA PHE A 422 67.21 19.64 -15.37
C PHE A 422 68.25 19.84 -16.47
N ARG A 423 69.46 19.33 -16.22
CA ARG A 423 70.53 19.21 -17.22
C ARG A 423 70.69 17.74 -17.61
N THR A 424 70.69 17.45 -18.91
CA THR A 424 70.83 16.10 -19.44
C THR A 424 71.77 16.01 -20.64
N GLU A 425 72.48 14.89 -20.77
CA GLU A 425 73.37 14.63 -21.92
C GLU A 425 72.59 14.29 -23.21
N ASN A 426 71.38 13.75 -23.06
CA ASN A 426 70.51 13.37 -24.16
C ASN A 426 69.22 14.19 -24.16
N LYS A 427 68.66 14.42 -25.35
CA LYS A 427 67.34 15.04 -25.50
C LYS A 427 66.28 14.10 -24.91
N LEU A 428 65.57 14.58 -23.90
CA LEU A 428 64.47 13.85 -23.27
C LEU A 428 63.19 13.94 -24.10
N ASP A 429 62.39 12.87 -24.07
CA ASP A 429 61.03 12.83 -24.58
C ASP A 429 60.02 13.16 -23.47
N GLU A 430 58.81 13.56 -23.83
CA GLU A 430 57.76 14.04 -22.90
C GLU A 430 57.43 13.01 -21.80
N SER A 431 57.44 11.72 -22.15
CA SER A 431 57.22 10.60 -21.23
C SER A 431 58.36 10.39 -20.23
N ALA A 432 59.61 10.65 -20.63
CA ALA A 432 60.80 10.51 -19.78
C ALA A 432 60.92 11.64 -18.74
N LEU A 433 60.38 12.84 -19.03
CA LEU A 433 60.36 13.98 -18.11
C LEU A 433 59.47 13.75 -16.89
N ILE A 434 58.34 13.05 -17.07
CA ILE A 434 57.39 12.73 -15.99
C ILE A 434 58.01 11.70 -15.02
N GLU A 435 58.70 10.68 -15.54
CA GLU A 435 59.39 9.67 -14.71
C GLU A 435 60.55 10.26 -13.88
N LEU A 436 61.26 11.25 -14.43
CA LEU A 436 62.37 11.94 -13.76
C LEU A 436 61.94 12.78 -12.56
N SER A 437 60.72 13.35 -12.59
CA SER A 437 60.17 14.07 -11.43
C SER A 437 59.92 13.16 -10.21
N ASN A 438 59.75 11.84 -10.43
CA ASN A 438 59.44 10.85 -9.41
C ASN A 438 60.65 10.03 -8.92
N ASN A 439 61.72 9.90 -9.73
CA ASN A 439 62.92 9.12 -9.41
C ASN A 439 64.20 9.95 -9.59
N CYS A 440 64.68 10.56 -8.50
CA CYS A 440 65.79 11.51 -8.49
C CYS A 440 67.17 10.85 -8.27
N GLU A 441 67.52 9.79 -9.02
CA GLU A 441 68.83 9.12 -8.83
C GLU A 441 69.85 9.33 -9.95
N ASN A 442 69.50 9.90 -11.13
CA ASN A 442 70.46 10.05 -12.25
C ASN A 442 70.33 11.36 -13.08
N VAL A 443 69.84 12.47 -12.51
CA VAL A 443 69.73 13.76 -13.23
C VAL A 443 70.12 14.94 -12.33
N ASP A 444 70.91 15.87 -12.88
CA ASP A 444 71.34 17.08 -12.17
C ASP A 444 70.24 18.15 -12.20
N ILE A 445 69.77 18.56 -11.01
CA ILE A 445 68.83 19.66 -10.82
C ILE A 445 69.59 20.98 -10.81
N CYS A 446 69.24 21.89 -11.71
CA CYS A 446 69.99 23.12 -11.97
C CYS A 446 69.32 24.37 -11.40
N GLY A 447 67.99 24.36 -11.22
CA GLY A 447 67.22 25.50 -10.73
C GLY A 447 65.77 25.13 -10.39
N GLN A 448 65.11 25.97 -9.60
CA GLN A 448 63.72 25.76 -9.14
C GLN A 448 62.81 26.96 -9.40
N GLU A 449 63.29 27.95 -10.14
CA GLU A 449 62.54 29.15 -10.52
C GLU A 449 62.03 29.02 -11.96
N LEU A 450 61.06 29.86 -12.34
CA LEU A 450 60.56 29.92 -13.72
C LEU A 450 61.68 30.29 -14.70
N THR A 451 62.57 31.22 -14.32
CA THR A 451 63.73 31.62 -15.12
C THR A 451 64.97 30.84 -14.70
N TYR A 452 65.91 30.70 -15.64
CA TYR A 452 67.21 30.07 -15.38
C TYR A 452 68.29 30.78 -16.18
N THR A 453 69.46 30.96 -15.57
CA THR A 453 70.64 31.52 -16.25
C THR A 453 71.68 30.41 -16.44
N PRO A 454 71.88 29.89 -17.67
CA PRO A 454 72.82 28.81 -17.93
C PRO A 454 74.26 29.21 -17.59
N SER A 455 74.97 28.28 -16.96
CA SER A 455 76.39 28.37 -16.60
C SER A 455 77.29 27.66 -17.62
N LEU A 456 78.61 27.79 -17.48
CA LEU A 456 79.59 27.07 -18.31
C LEU A 456 79.38 25.55 -18.31
N GLU A 457 78.86 24.99 -17.22
CA GLU A 457 78.63 23.56 -17.08
C GLU A 457 77.43 23.05 -17.90
N ASP A 458 76.54 23.96 -18.32
CA ASP A 458 75.37 23.63 -19.15
C ASP A 458 75.73 23.58 -20.64
N VAL A 459 76.88 24.13 -21.04
CA VAL A 459 77.31 24.24 -22.44
C VAL A 459 77.58 22.85 -23.03
N GLY A 460 76.83 22.50 -24.08
CA GLY A 460 76.91 21.20 -24.75
C GLY A 460 75.95 20.14 -24.19
N SER A 461 75.19 20.47 -23.15
CA SER A 461 74.11 19.64 -22.59
C SER A 461 72.73 20.16 -23.01
N TYR A 462 71.69 19.34 -22.83
CA TYR A 462 70.29 19.76 -22.98
C TYR A 462 69.75 20.28 -21.65
N LEU A 463 69.03 21.40 -21.70
CA LEU A 463 68.23 21.89 -20.58
C LEU A 463 66.77 21.50 -20.79
N ALA A 464 66.14 20.98 -19.75
CA ALA A 464 64.72 20.70 -19.72
C ALA A 464 64.07 21.38 -18.51
N LEU A 465 62.84 21.86 -18.69
CA LEU A 465 62.04 22.49 -17.66
C LEU A 465 60.80 21.65 -17.42
N TYR A 466 60.58 21.29 -16.16
CA TYR A 466 59.33 20.72 -15.69
C TYR A 466 58.53 21.79 -14.96
N TRP A 467 57.26 21.95 -15.35
CA TRP A 467 56.32 22.88 -14.74
C TRP A 467 55.10 22.13 -14.24
N LEU A 468 54.85 22.23 -12.93
CA LEU A 468 53.58 21.82 -12.32
C LEU A 468 52.75 23.10 -12.06
N PRO A 469 51.72 23.38 -12.88
CA PRO A 469 50.85 24.54 -12.68
C PRO A 469 50.07 24.40 -11.37
N THR A 470 49.85 25.52 -10.68
CA THR A 470 49.02 25.57 -9.47
C THR A 470 47.97 26.66 -9.62
N ARG A 471 46.85 26.53 -8.91
CA ARG A 471 45.82 27.58 -8.80
C ARG A 471 46.05 28.36 -7.51
N SER A 472 45.72 29.66 -7.48
CA SER A 472 45.96 30.55 -6.33
C SER A 472 45.05 30.31 -5.10
N ASP A 473 44.44 29.14 -4.95
CA ASP A 473 43.38 28.88 -3.97
C ASP A 473 43.91 28.56 -2.56
N ALA A 474 43.24 29.06 -1.53
CA ALA A 474 43.51 28.74 -0.12
C ALA A 474 43.09 27.30 0.24
N LEU A 475 43.60 26.72 1.33
CA LEU A 475 43.28 25.33 1.71
C LEU A 475 41.76 25.15 1.97
N PRO A 476 41.17 24.01 1.58
CA PRO A 476 39.76 23.70 1.84
C PRO A 476 39.51 23.57 3.35
N ILE A 477 38.58 24.38 3.86
CA ILE A 477 38.14 24.35 5.25
C ILE A 477 36.62 24.45 5.29
N VAL A 478 36.00 24.00 6.39
CA VAL A 478 34.56 24.10 6.59
C VAL A 478 34.26 24.68 7.97
N ASN A 479 33.30 25.61 8.04
CA ASN A 479 32.80 26.21 9.27
C ASN A 479 31.31 25.91 9.47
N ASN A 480 30.79 26.21 10.66
CA ASN A 480 29.37 26.12 10.99
C ASN A 480 28.75 24.73 10.74
N VAL A 481 29.53 23.67 10.96
CA VAL A 481 29.07 22.28 10.77
C VAL A 481 28.00 21.95 11.82
N ARG A 482 26.79 21.62 11.37
CA ARG A 482 25.64 21.39 12.25
C ARG A 482 24.72 20.29 11.73
N VAL A 483 23.92 19.75 12.63
CA VAL A 483 22.86 18.77 12.34
C VAL A 483 21.50 19.44 12.49
N GLU A 484 20.67 19.35 11.45
CA GLU A 484 19.29 19.80 11.45
C GLU A 484 18.33 18.61 11.35
N LYS A 485 17.30 18.59 12.21
CA LYS A 485 16.25 17.56 12.17
C LYS A 485 15.14 17.95 11.20
N LEU A 486 15.01 17.22 10.09
CA LEU A 486 13.98 17.47 9.07
C LEU A 486 12.65 16.79 9.40
N SER A 487 12.70 15.56 9.93
CA SER A 487 11.53 14.76 10.25
C SER A 487 11.75 13.93 11.52
N SER A 488 10.79 13.07 11.92
CA SER A 488 10.99 12.16 13.05
C SER A 488 12.14 11.16 12.85
N SER A 489 12.50 10.86 11.59
CA SER A 489 13.49 9.83 11.24
C SER A 489 14.57 10.31 10.27
N THR A 490 14.58 11.58 9.88
CA THR A 490 15.51 12.12 8.87
C THR A 490 16.24 13.35 9.41
N TYR A 491 17.56 13.34 9.26
CA TYR A 491 18.46 14.41 9.66
C TYR A 491 19.28 14.90 8.47
N ASN A 492 19.65 16.18 8.47
CA ASN A 492 20.45 16.84 7.44
C ASN A 492 21.70 17.47 8.09
N GLY A 493 22.85 17.22 7.48
CA GLY A 493 24.11 17.86 7.85
C GLY A 493 24.32 19.13 7.04
N GLU A 494 24.70 20.22 7.69
CA GLU A 494 25.05 21.48 7.04
C GLU A 494 26.47 21.90 7.41
N GLY A 495 27.10 22.68 6.54
CA GLY A 495 28.42 23.28 6.74
C GLY A 495 28.70 24.29 5.64
N GLU A 496 29.56 25.26 5.94
CA GLU A 496 29.96 26.34 5.04
C GLU A 496 31.40 26.12 4.58
N TYR A 497 31.58 25.81 3.30
CA TYR A 497 32.88 25.58 2.70
C TYR A 497 33.63 26.90 2.40
N PHE A 498 34.94 26.90 2.63
CA PHE A 498 35.87 27.95 2.22
C PHE A 498 37.15 27.32 1.67
N GLY A 499 37.94 28.08 0.89
CA GLY A 499 39.21 27.59 0.35
C GLY A 499 39.19 27.31 -1.15
N GLY A 500 38.46 28.11 -1.94
CA GLY A 500 38.37 27.94 -3.39
C GLY A 500 37.01 27.36 -3.80
N TYR A 501 37.00 26.51 -4.82
CA TYR A 501 35.80 25.86 -5.32
C TYR A 501 35.68 24.46 -4.74
N GLU A 502 34.54 24.17 -4.14
CA GLU A 502 34.25 22.87 -3.55
C GLU A 502 34.13 21.79 -4.65
N GLY A 503 34.83 20.67 -4.45
CA GLY A 503 34.75 19.45 -5.26
C GLY A 503 33.80 18.43 -4.62
N GLU A 504 34.10 17.14 -4.79
CA GLU A 504 33.34 16.06 -4.16
C GLU A 504 33.72 15.92 -2.67
N SER A 505 33.18 16.79 -1.82
CA SER A 505 33.37 16.70 -0.37
C SER A 505 32.79 15.42 0.21
N CYS A 506 33.46 14.88 1.22
CA CYS A 506 33.06 13.63 1.86
C CYS A 506 32.27 13.91 3.14
N PHE A 507 31.16 13.19 3.31
CA PHE A 507 30.33 13.26 4.50
C PHE A 507 30.38 11.96 5.30
N SER A 508 30.21 12.06 6.60
CA SER A 508 30.12 10.91 7.49
C SER A 508 29.16 11.17 8.64
N TRP A 509 28.53 10.11 9.16
CA TRP A 509 27.66 10.21 10.33
C TRP A 509 28.21 9.40 11.49
N TYR A 510 28.04 9.92 12.70
CA TYR A 510 28.48 9.28 13.93
C TYR A 510 27.32 9.23 14.92
N ARG A 511 27.32 8.18 15.74
CA ARG A 511 26.42 8.03 16.89
C ARG A 511 27.20 8.19 18.18
N GLU A 512 26.68 9.01 19.08
CA GLU A 512 27.16 9.19 20.45
C GLU A 512 26.20 8.48 21.41
N SER A 513 26.72 7.49 22.13
CA SER A 513 25.99 6.77 23.17
C SER A 513 25.85 7.58 24.47
N ASP A 514 25.00 7.12 25.38
CA ASP A 514 24.77 7.75 26.69
C ASP A 514 26.01 7.79 27.60
N ASP A 515 26.99 6.91 27.36
CA ASP A 515 28.29 6.89 27.99
C ASP A 515 29.32 7.87 27.38
N GLY A 516 28.93 8.61 26.33
CA GLY A 516 29.78 9.56 25.59
C GLY A 516 30.69 8.90 24.54
N THR A 517 30.52 7.61 24.25
CA THR A 517 31.28 6.92 23.21
C THR A 517 30.75 7.32 21.82
N VAL A 518 31.62 7.88 20.98
CA VAL A 518 31.31 8.23 19.58
C VAL A 518 31.76 7.12 18.63
N ALA A 519 30.84 6.61 17.82
CA ALA A 519 31.10 5.55 16.84
C ALA A 519 30.66 5.98 15.42
N LEU A 520 31.49 5.67 14.41
CA LEU A 520 31.18 5.91 13.00
C LEU A 520 30.05 4.98 12.52
N ILE A 521 29.09 5.54 11.79
CA ILE A 521 28.01 4.80 11.13
C ILE A 521 28.47 4.43 9.72
N GLY A 522 28.74 3.14 9.50
CA GLY A 522 29.27 2.64 8.23
C GLY A 522 28.28 2.83 7.06
N GLY A 523 28.75 3.41 5.96
CA GLY A 523 27.95 3.60 4.73
C GLY A 523 27.07 4.86 4.73
N ALA A 524 27.02 5.61 5.82
CA ALA A 524 26.30 6.88 5.89
C ALA A 524 27.17 8.03 5.36
N ASN A 525 27.29 8.13 4.03
CA ASN A 525 28.13 9.11 3.32
C ASN A 525 27.34 10.21 2.60
N SER A 526 26.04 10.30 2.85
CA SER A 526 25.17 11.34 2.32
C SER A 526 25.06 12.52 3.30
N LYS A 527 24.76 13.70 2.76
CA LYS A 527 24.43 14.89 3.54
C LYS A 527 23.16 14.70 4.38
N THR A 528 22.28 13.78 3.98
CA THR A 528 21.09 13.38 4.74
C THR A 528 21.25 11.98 5.31
N TYR A 529 20.75 11.76 6.53
CA TYR A 529 20.76 10.45 7.18
C TYR A 529 19.37 10.02 7.65
N GLU A 530 19.04 8.77 7.39
CA GLU A 530 17.83 8.11 7.91
C GLU A 530 18.20 7.26 9.13
N VAL A 531 17.49 7.53 10.23
CA VAL A 531 17.72 6.90 11.52
C VAL A 531 17.35 5.42 11.50
N SER A 532 18.25 4.60 12.05
CA SER A 532 18.03 3.17 12.30
C SER A 532 17.61 2.90 13.75
N ASP A 533 17.23 1.66 14.06
CA ASP A 533 16.86 1.28 15.42
C ASP A 533 18.04 1.25 16.40
N GLU A 534 19.27 1.12 15.88
CA GLU A 534 20.49 1.19 16.68
C GLU A 534 20.83 2.61 17.15
N ASP A 535 20.23 3.63 16.53
CA ASP A 535 20.49 5.03 16.85
C ASP A 535 19.57 5.56 17.96
N TYR A 536 18.56 4.77 18.37
CA TYR A 536 17.65 5.17 19.45
C TYR A 536 18.38 5.30 20.79
N ASN A 537 18.10 6.40 21.48
CA ASN A 537 18.78 6.86 22.69
C ASN A 537 20.22 7.36 22.49
N CYS A 538 20.71 7.40 21.25
CA CYS A 538 21.97 8.06 20.91
C CYS A 538 21.73 9.50 20.44
N ARG A 539 22.82 10.28 20.35
CA ARG A 539 22.85 11.55 19.63
C ARG A 539 23.61 11.37 18.32
N LEU A 540 23.26 12.14 17.30
CA LEU A 540 23.92 12.08 16.00
C LEU A 540 24.89 13.25 15.83
N LEU A 541 26.03 12.98 15.23
CA LEU A 541 26.99 13.99 14.79
C LEU A 541 27.21 13.85 13.29
N PHE A 542 27.36 14.98 12.61
CA PHE A 542 27.69 15.05 11.20
C PHE A 542 29.15 15.43 11.01
N GLY A 543 29.86 14.63 10.22
CA GLY A 543 31.23 14.87 9.80
C GLY A 543 31.28 15.42 8.37
N TYR A 544 32.05 16.48 8.20
CA TYR A 544 32.27 17.12 6.91
C TYR A 544 33.79 17.20 6.66
N THR A 545 34.25 16.46 5.66
CA THR A 545 35.61 16.57 5.13
C THR A 545 35.57 17.35 3.81
N PRO A 546 35.96 18.64 3.82
CA PRO A 546 35.87 19.47 2.62
C PRO A 546 36.92 19.03 1.59
N VAL A 547 36.49 18.85 0.35
CA VAL A 547 37.37 18.54 -0.79
C VAL A 547 37.26 19.69 -1.77
N ARG A 548 38.40 20.21 -2.21
CA ARG A 548 38.46 21.26 -3.25
C ARG A 548 38.41 20.61 -4.64
N SER A 549 38.00 21.36 -5.66
CA SER A 549 37.82 20.84 -7.03
C SER A 549 39.07 20.13 -7.58
N ASP A 550 40.27 20.59 -7.20
CA ASP A 550 41.57 20.00 -7.56
C ASP A 550 41.97 18.79 -6.67
N SER A 551 40.99 18.16 -6.02
CA SER A 551 41.14 16.99 -5.14
C SER A 551 42.00 17.20 -3.88
N VAL A 552 42.32 18.44 -3.51
CA VAL A 552 42.93 18.72 -2.21
C VAL A 552 41.89 18.46 -1.11
N ILE A 553 42.26 17.65 -0.11
CA ILE A 553 41.40 17.24 0.99
C ILE A 553 41.73 18.08 2.23
N GLY A 554 40.72 18.69 2.85
CA GLY A 554 40.82 19.44 4.10
C GLY A 554 40.61 18.56 5.34
N GLU A 555 40.62 19.19 6.51
CA GLU A 555 40.41 18.48 7.78
C GLU A 555 38.93 18.15 8.01
N LEU A 556 38.67 16.95 8.56
CA LEU A 556 37.34 16.55 9.00
C LEU A 556 36.89 17.42 10.18
N VAL A 557 35.73 18.05 10.04
CA VAL A 557 35.08 18.79 11.13
C VAL A 557 33.79 18.08 11.52
N LEU A 558 33.63 17.82 12.83
CA LEU A 558 32.41 17.25 13.40
C LEU A 558 31.48 18.36 13.90
N SER A 559 30.18 18.18 13.71
CA SER A 559 29.17 19.03 14.33
C SER A 559 29.09 18.84 15.84
N GLU A 560 28.40 19.76 16.52
CA GLU A 560 27.87 19.50 17.85
C GLU A 560 26.85 18.32 17.81
N PRO A 561 26.70 17.54 18.91
CA PRO A 561 25.72 16.46 18.99
C PRO A 561 24.28 16.96 18.86
N SER A 562 23.45 16.21 18.13
CA SER A 562 22.01 16.46 18.05
C SER A 562 21.29 16.23 19.39
N ASP A 563 20.01 16.59 19.43
CA ASP A 563 19.11 16.05 20.46
C ASP A 563 19.08 14.51 20.41
N VAL A 564 18.74 13.89 21.55
CA VAL A 564 18.61 12.44 21.66
C VAL A 564 17.57 11.93 20.67
N VAL A 565 17.97 10.96 19.86
CA VAL A 565 17.10 10.33 18.87
C VAL A 565 16.12 9.41 19.59
N LEU A 566 14.83 9.68 19.43
CA LEU A 566 13.75 8.90 20.04
C LEU A 566 12.94 8.20 18.95
N PRO A 567 12.46 6.96 19.20
CA PRO A 567 11.59 6.23 18.27
C PRO A 567 10.28 6.97 18.03
N GLU A 568 9.60 6.68 16.91
CA GLU A 568 8.27 7.24 16.65
C GLU A 568 7.29 6.91 17.81
N VAL A 569 6.33 7.79 18.08
CA VAL A 569 5.32 7.51 19.12
C VAL A 569 4.44 6.35 18.65
N PRO A 570 4.12 5.35 19.50
CA PRO A 570 3.31 4.20 19.09
C PRO A 570 1.94 4.65 18.57
N ARG A 571 1.49 4.07 17.45
CA ARG A 571 0.14 4.32 16.89
C ARG A 571 -0.57 3.02 16.55
N ILE A 572 -1.91 3.07 16.54
CA ILE A 572 -2.76 1.99 16.04
C ILE A 572 -3.47 2.45 14.77
N GLU A 573 -3.66 1.53 13.82
CA GLU A 573 -4.32 1.83 12.54
C GLU A 573 -5.83 1.87 12.71
N ILE A 574 -6.37 0.89 13.45
CA ILE A 574 -7.80 0.72 13.65
C ILE A 574 -8.04 0.33 15.11
N LEU A 575 -9.05 0.93 15.72
CA LEU A 575 -9.68 0.42 16.93
C LEU A 575 -11.00 -0.26 16.53
N ALA A 576 -11.13 -1.56 16.73
CA ALA A 576 -12.34 -2.31 16.43
C ALA A 576 -13.08 -2.66 17.73
N LEU A 577 -14.40 -2.51 17.73
CA LEU A 577 -15.24 -3.02 18.82
C LEU A 577 -15.81 -4.39 18.42
N THR A 578 -15.58 -5.38 19.27
CA THR A 578 -16.07 -6.75 19.08
C THR A 578 -17.10 -7.08 20.16
N GLY A 579 -18.19 -7.75 19.79
CA GLY A 579 -19.35 -7.96 20.64
C GLY A 579 -20.63 -7.44 19.98
N LYS A 580 -21.80 -7.87 20.44
CA LYS A 580 -23.07 -7.36 19.93
C LYS A 580 -23.45 -6.09 20.69
N ALA A 581 -23.94 -5.08 19.98
CA ALA A 581 -24.50 -3.87 20.57
C ALA A 581 -25.87 -4.15 21.21
N VAL A 582 -25.90 -5.02 22.21
CA VAL A 582 -27.10 -5.46 22.92
C VAL A 582 -26.80 -5.38 24.42
N GLU A 583 -27.79 -4.94 25.19
CA GLU A 583 -27.74 -4.96 26.64
C GLU A 583 -27.30 -6.34 27.16
N ARG A 584 -26.41 -6.39 28.16
CA ARG A 584 -25.80 -7.59 28.78
C ARG A 584 -24.73 -8.31 27.96
N GLU A 585 -24.50 -7.90 26.72
CA GLU A 585 -23.38 -8.40 25.93
C GLU A 585 -22.09 -7.63 26.28
N LEU A 586 -20.97 -8.35 26.20
CA LEU A 586 -19.65 -7.79 26.48
C LEU A 586 -19.07 -7.18 25.19
N LEU A 587 -18.74 -5.90 25.24
CA LEU A 587 -18.01 -5.20 24.19
C LEU A 587 -16.52 -5.19 24.53
N THR A 588 -15.69 -5.60 23.58
CA THR A 588 -14.23 -5.62 23.72
C THR A 588 -13.61 -4.75 22.65
N ALA A 589 -12.80 -3.78 23.07
CA ALA A 589 -11.98 -2.98 22.19
C ALA A 589 -10.73 -3.77 21.78
N VAL A 590 -10.50 -3.88 20.47
CA VAL A 590 -9.39 -4.61 19.86
C VAL A 590 -8.59 -3.64 19.01
N GLU A 591 -7.33 -3.45 19.40
CA GLU A 591 -6.38 -2.63 18.65
C GLU A 591 -5.78 -3.40 17.46
N VAL A 592 -5.65 -2.73 16.31
CA VAL A 592 -4.91 -3.21 15.13
C VAL A 592 -3.66 -2.35 14.96
N ILE A 593 -2.49 -2.97 15.08
CA ILE A 593 -1.19 -2.30 14.92
C ILE A 593 -0.88 -2.23 13.42
N PRO A 594 -0.35 -1.09 12.91
CA PRO A 594 0.05 -0.98 11.51
C PRO A 594 1.10 -2.04 11.15
N ASN A 595 0.96 -2.65 9.97
CA ASN A 595 1.85 -3.72 9.47
C ASN A 595 3.27 -3.25 9.09
N SER A 596 3.68 -2.03 9.43
CA SER A 596 5.05 -1.56 9.19
C SER A 596 6.01 -2.18 10.20
N GLU A 597 7.14 -2.74 9.73
CA GLU A 597 8.18 -3.35 10.58
C GLU A 597 8.63 -2.42 11.72
N ASN A 598 8.80 -1.12 11.42
CA ASN A 598 9.17 -0.10 12.41
C ASN A 598 8.13 0.04 13.54
N GLN A 599 6.83 0.08 13.22
CA GLN A 599 5.79 0.20 14.26
C GLN A 599 5.66 -1.08 15.09
N HIS A 600 5.86 -2.27 14.51
CA HIS A 600 5.89 -3.50 15.29
C HIS A 600 7.07 -3.55 16.28
N LEU A 601 8.25 -3.09 15.86
CA LEU A 601 9.43 -3.00 16.72
C LEU A 601 9.24 -1.95 17.82
N VAL A 602 8.74 -0.77 17.46
CA VAL A 602 8.42 0.31 18.41
C VAL A 602 7.41 -0.17 19.46
N TRP A 603 6.38 -0.88 19.01
CA TRP A 603 5.33 -1.43 19.88
C TRP A 603 5.83 -2.53 20.82
N GLY A 604 6.76 -3.36 20.36
CA GLY A 604 7.32 -4.45 21.14
C GLY A 604 8.32 -3.99 22.21
N LYS A 605 9.08 -2.92 21.93
CA LYS A 605 10.16 -2.45 22.81
C LYS A 605 9.82 -1.24 23.68
N TYR A 606 8.99 -0.30 23.19
CA TYR A 606 8.84 1.03 23.81
C TYR A 606 7.40 1.37 24.25
N LYS A 607 6.50 0.38 24.25
CA LYS A 607 5.13 0.54 24.73
C LYS A 607 5.09 0.32 26.25
N LYS A 608 4.72 1.36 26.98
CA LYS A 608 4.60 1.32 28.45
C LYS A 608 3.20 0.91 28.90
N GLU A 609 2.24 1.76 28.59
CA GLU A 609 0.87 1.70 29.10
C GLU A 609 -0.14 2.06 28.00
N VAL A 610 -1.39 1.66 28.22
CA VAL A 610 -2.51 1.96 27.33
C VAL A 610 -3.67 2.47 28.16
N LYS A 611 -4.27 3.58 27.73
CA LYS A 611 -5.49 4.11 28.31
C LYS A 611 -6.69 3.75 27.44
N TYR A 612 -7.70 3.13 28.06
CA TYR A 612 -9.03 2.91 27.50
C TYR A 612 -10.05 3.78 28.24
N GLN A 613 -10.89 4.49 27.51
CA GLN A 613 -11.97 5.31 28.07
C GLN A 613 -13.27 5.10 27.29
N TRP A 614 -14.38 4.89 28.00
CA TRP A 614 -15.70 4.65 27.42
C TRP A 614 -16.66 5.83 27.68
N PHE A 615 -17.37 6.28 26.64
CA PHE A 615 -18.33 7.39 26.67
C PHE A 615 -19.65 7.02 25.98
N PHE A 616 -20.74 7.75 26.24
CA PHE A 616 -21.95 7.69 25.41
C PHE A 616 -22.11 8.92 24.52
N SER A 617 -22.83 8.74 23.42
CA SER A 617 -23.21 9.80 22.49
C SER A 617 -24.71 9.74 22.19
N SER A 618 -25.39 10.89 22.23
CA SER A 618 -26.85 11.06 22.09
C SER A 618 -27.34 11.40 20.66
N GLU A 619 -26.43 11.39 19.68
CA GLU A 619 -26.65 11.35 18.21
C GLU A 619 -27.12 12.62 17.45
N SER A 620 -26.23 13.08 16.57
CA SER A 620 -26.40 13.52 15.16
C SER A 620 -25.72 14.85 14.82
N GLY A 621 -24.42 14.78 14.49
CA GLY A 621 -23.65 15.92 13.97
C GLY A 621 -22.19 15.89 14.43
N MET A 622 -21.30 16.51 13.66
CA MET A 622 -19.84 16.56 13.83
C MET A 622 -19.35 17.28 15.10
N ASP A 623 -20.12 17.26 16.18
CA ASP A 623 -19.73 17.85 17.47
C ASP A 623 -19.65 16.74 18.51
N LYS A 624 -18.42 16.40 18.91
CA LYS A 624 -18.11 15.36 19.89
C LYS A 624 -18.43 15.85 21.31
N SER A 625 -19.70 16.15 21.60
CA SER A 625 -20.14 16.35 22.98
C SER A 625 -20.29 14.97 23.65
N PHE A 626 -19.23 14.53 24.32
CA PHE A 626 -19.27 13.34 25.17
C PHE A 626 -19.96 13.71 26.48
N GLU A 627 -21.06 13.05 26.80
CA GLU A 627 -21.76 13.27 28.07
C GLU A 627 -21.36 12.19 29.11
N PRO A 628 -21.38 12.51 30.42
CA PRO A 628 -21.11 11.57 31.54
C PRO A 628 -22.37 10.88 32.07
N PHE A 629 -22.23 9.65 32.61
CA PHE A 629 -23.32 8.64 32.68
C PHE A 629 -24.66 9.17 33.27
N PRO A 630 -25.82 8.74 32.73
CA PRO A 630 -27.15 9.24 33.14
C PRO A 630 -27.51 9.06 34.63
N SER A 631 -26.81 8.21 35.37
CA SER A 631 -27.07 7.89 36.78
C SER A 631 -26.59 8.95 37.79
N GLN A 632 -26.16 10.14 37.34
CA GLN A 632 -25.62 11.19 38.23
C GLN A 632 -26.21 12.59 37.99
N ARG A 633 -27.49 12.71 37.61
CA ARG A 633 -28.20 14.00 37.71
C ARG A 633 -28.76 14.20 39.12
N SER A 634 -27.88 14.24 40.13
CA SER A 634 -28.21 14.87 41.41
C SER A 634 -27.79 16.32 41.35
N CYS A 635 -28.74 17.22 41.59
CA CYS A 635 -28.46 18.64 41.74
C CYS A 635 -27.45 18.79 42.90
N SER A 636 -26.26 19.34 42.61
CA SER A 636 -25.20 19.76 43.55
C SER A 636 -24.02 18.83 43.87
N TYR A 637 -23.58 17.93 42.96
CA TYR A 637 -22.26 17.29 43.10
C TYR A 637 -21.23 17.83 42.10
N LYS A 638 -20.11 18.36 42.59
CA LYS A 638 -18.94 18.74 41.78
C LYS A 638 -18.07 17.48 41.60
N VAL A 639 -18.26 16.84 40.45
CA VAL A 639 -17.58 15.61 40.02
C VAL A 639 -16.05 15.80 40.04
N ARG A 640 -15.31 14.81 40.58
CA ARG A 640 -13.84 14.74 40.51
C ARG A 640 -13.40 13.82 39.38
N PHE A 641 -12.14 13.96 38.95
CA PHE A 641 -11.55 13.23 37.83
C PHE A 641 -11.58 11.69 37.98
N GLU A 642 -11.79 11.21 39.22
CA GLU A 642 -11.84 9.80 39.60
C GLU A 642 -13.22 9.15 39.36
N ASP A 643 -14.25 9.94 39.01
CA ASP A 643 -15.65 9.50 38.91
C ASP A 643 -16.14 9.22 37.46
N ILE A 644 -15.23 9.12 36.48
CA ILE A 644 -15.57 9.07 35.03
C ILE A 644 -14.99 7.83 34.33
N GLY A 645 -15.87 6.91 33.89
CA GLY A 645 -15.58 5.84 32.92
C GLY A 645 -15.00 4.54 33.52
N GLU A 646 -15.53 3.38 33.11
CA GLU A 646 -14.86 2.09 33.34
C GLU A 646 -13.53 2.09 32.57
N THR A 647 -12.42 2.06 33.30
CA THR A 647 -11.07 2.04 32.73
C THR A 647 -10.70 0.58 32.41
N GLY A 648 -11.00 0.15 31.18
CA GLY A 648 -10.74 -1.23 30.78
C GLY A 648 -10.96 -1.52 29.30
N ARG A 649 -10.28 -2.56 28.80
CA ARG A 649 -10.44 -3.05 27.42
C ARG A 649 -11.86 -3.56 27.14
N MET A 650 -12.58 -3.98 28.18
CA MET A 650 -13.90 -4.59 28.10
C MET A 650 -14.95 -3.71 28.78
N TYR A 651 -16.15 -3.65 28.21
CA TYR A 651 -17.30 -2.93 28.75
C TYR A 651 -18.57 -3.79 28.63
N GLU A 652 -19.31 -3.95 29.72
CA GLU A 652 -20.58 -4.68 29.73
C GLU A 652 -21.76 -3.70 29.59
N ALA A 653 -22.55 -3.84 28.53
CA ALA A 653 -23.68 -2.95 28.26
C ALA A 653 -24.81 -3.14 29.29
N ASN A 654 -25.36 -2.03 29.79
CA ASN A 654 -26.47 -2.01 30.76
C ASN A 654 -27.75 -1.40 30.17
N VAL A 655 -28.88 -1.59 30.85
CA VAL A 655 -30.20 -1.00 30.48
C VAL A 655 -30.13 0.51 30.26
N ASP A 656 -29.25 1.21 31.00
CA ASP A 656 -29.06 2.65 30.87
C ASP A 656 -28.36 3.06 29.57
N ASP A 657 -27.61 2.13 28.96
CA ASP A 657 -26.89 2.36 27.72
C ASP A 657 -27.81 2.12 26.50
N VAL A 658 -28.98 1.50 26.69
CA VAL A 658 -29.96 1.21 25.64
C VAL A 658 -30.36 2.49 24.91
N GLY A 659 -30.18 2.48 23.59
CA GLY A 659 -30.47 3.60 22.70
C GLY A 659 -29.33 4.60 22.51
N TYR A 660 -28.25 4.49 23.27
CA TYR A 660 -27.05 5.31 23.08
C TYR A 660 -25.97 4.52 22.33
N ARG A 661 -25.07 5.24 21.67
CA ARG A 661 -23.84 4.65 21.11
C ARG A 661 -22.74 4.69 22.17
N LEU A 662 -22.05 3.56 22.36
CA LEU A 662 -20.86 3.50 23.21
C LEU A 662 -19.61 3.78 22.38
N VAL A 663 -18.78 4.70 22.86
CA VAL A 663 -17.53 5.10 22.20
C VAL A 663 -16.35 4.70 23.07
N ALA A 664 -15.46 3.86 22.55
CA ALA A 664 -14.17 3.58 23.16
C ALA A 664 -13.11 4.51 22.56
N ILE A 665 -12.26 5.09 23.42
CA ILE A 665 -11.07 5.84 23.03
C ILE A 665 -9.84 5.07 23.52
N TYR A 666 -8.90 4.89 22.60
CA TYR A 666 -7.61 4.24 22.81
C TYR A 666 -6.48 5.26 22.68
N THR A 667 -5.65 5.37 23.70
CA THR A 667 -4.45 6.22 23.68
C THR A 667 -3.22 5.39 24.08
N PRO A 668 -2.27 5.15 23.16
CA PRO A 668 -1.00 4.50 23.49
C PRO A 668 -0.04 5.47 24.19
N ILE A 669 0.80 4.94 25.09
CA ILE A 669 1.81 5.74 25.82
C ILE A 669 3.18 5.09 25.65
N ARG A 670 4.15 5.89 25.21
CA ARG A 670 5.56 5.48 25.07
C ARG A 670 6.26 5.47 26.43
N ASP A 671 7.39 4.78 26.57
CA ASP A 671 8.14 4.60 27.82
C ASP A 671 8.50 5.89 28.59
N ASP A 672 8.70 6.99 27.86
CA ASP A 672 8.95 8.33 28.40
C ASP A 672 7.68 9.06 28.87
N GLY A 673 6.50 8.46 28.70
CA GLY A 673 5.21 9.00 29.10
C GLY A 673 4.53 9.86 28.04
N VAL A 674 5.08 9.98 26.83
CA VAL A 674 4.44 10.73 25.73
C VAL A 674 3.23 9.96 25.20
N GLU A 675 2.09 10.65 25.14
CA GLU A 675 0.84 10.10 24.60
C GLU A 675 0.84 10.14 23.07
N GLY A 676 0.52 9.01 22.45
CA GLY A 676 0.28 8.91 21.01
C GLY A 676 -1.11 9.43 20.62
N GLN A 677 -1.36 9.43 19.32
CA GLN A 677 -2.63 9.94 18.79
C GLN A 677 -3.81 9.07 19.27
N PRO A 678 -4.86 9.67 19.89
CA PRO A 678 -6.01 8.92 20.36
C PRO A 678 -6.88 8.46 19.18
N VAL A 679 -7.26 7.19 19.20
CA VAL A 679 -8.14 6.57 18.18
C VAL A 679 -9.44 6.17 18.85
N SER A 680 -10.57 6.49 18.23
CA SER A 680 -11.90 6.21 18.79
C SER A 680 -12.73 5.28 17.90
N ALA A 681 -13.52 4.41 18.51
CA ALA A 681 -14.47 3.53 17.84
C ALA A 681 -15.84 3.61 18.52
N SER A 682 -16.92 3.58 17.75
CA SER A 682 -18.29 3.67 18.26
C SER A 682 -19.12 2.45 17.89
N THR A 683 -19.99 2.00 18.80
CA THR A 683 -21.01 0.99 18.48
C THR A 683 -22.19 1.59 17.73
N ASP A 684 -23.00 0.71 17.13
CA ASP A 684 -24.41 1.02 16.88
C ASP A 684 -25.15 1.30 18.21
N PRO A 685 -26.32 1.97 18.20
CA PRO A 685 -27.13 2.16 19.40
C PRO A 685 -27.42 0.83 20.11
N ILE A 686 -27.20 0.77 21.42
CA ILE A 686 -27.39 -0.46 22.19
C ILE A 686 -28.86 -0.89 22.14
N ALA A 687 -29.09 -2.10 21.63
CA ALA A 687 -30.41 -2.71 21.57
C ALA A 687 -30.79 -3.41 22.88
N VAL A 688 -32.09 -3.57 23.11
CA VAL A 688 -32.61 -4.36 24.24
C VAL A 688 -32.44 -5.84 23.94
N GLU A 689 -32.06 -6.64 24.95
CA GLU A 689 -32.00 -8.10 24.83
C GLU A 689 -33.36 -8.67 24.35
N PRO A 690 -33.39 -9.63 23.40
CA PRO A 690 -34.65 -10.10 22.78
C PRO A 690 -35.71 -10.60 23.76
N ASP A 691 -35.31 -11.30 24.82
CA ASP A 691 -36.24 -11.86 25.82
C ASP A 691 -36.83 -10.75 26.70
N VAL A 692 -36.01 -9.78 27.10
CA VAL A 692 -36.44 -8.56 27.82
C VAL A 692 -37.38 -7.75 26.92
N HIS A 693 -37.02 -7.54 25.65
CA HIS A 693 -37.82 -6.79 24.67
C HIS A 693 -39.23 -7.38 24.52
N LYS A 694 -39.33 -8.70 24.33
CA LYS A 694 -40.62 -9.40 24.17
C LYS A 694 -41.51 -9.23 25.39
N GLU A 695 -40.94 -9.39 26.58
CA GLU A 695 -41.69 -9.22 27.83
C GLU A 695 -42.12 -7.77 28.04
N VAL A 696 -41.19 -6.81 27.88
CA VAL A 696 -41.47 -5.38 27.99
C VAL A 696 -42.59 -4.97 27.04
N LYS A 697 -42.55 -5.39 25.77
CA LYS A 697 -43.60 -5.11 24.78
C LYS A 697 -44.96 -5.62 25.25
N GLN A 698 -45.04 -6.89 25.67
CA GLN A 698 -46.28 -7.46 26.22
C GLN A 698 -46.82 -6.66 27.41
N LYS A 699 -45.94 -6.22 28.31
CA LYS A 699 -46.31 -5.43 29.50
C LYS A 699 -46.77 -4.01 29.14
N LEU A 700 -46.17 -3.39 28.13
CA LEU A 700 -46.56 -2.06 27.64
C LEU A 700 -47.93 -2.10 26.94
N ASP A 701 -48.22 -3.16 26.18
CA ASP A 701 -49.52 -3.38 25.52
C ASP A 701 -50.67 -3.50 26.54
N LEU A 702 -50.41 -4.13 27.69
CA LEU A 702 -51.38 -4.20 28.80
C LEU A 702 -51.68 -2.83 29.43
N GLY A 703 -50.76 -1.86 29.33
CA GLY A 703 -50.92 -0.48 29.82
C GLY A 703 -51.02 -0.30 31.35
N SER A 704 -51.10 -1.40 32.11
CA SER A 704 -51.09 -1.44 33.57
C SER A 704 -50.58 -2.80 34.06
N VAL A 705 -49.52 -2.80 34.85
CA VAL A 705 -48.81 -4.01 35.29
C VAL A 705 -48.48 -3.91 36.78
N LYS A 706 -48.42 -5.06 37.46
CA LYS A 706 -47.94 -5.17 38.83
C LYS A 706 -46.69 -6.05 38.88
N PHE A 707 -45.69 -5.61 39.62
CA PHE A 707 -44.46 -6.35 39.89
C PHE A 707 -44.29 -6.60 41.38
N GLU A 708 -43.67 -7.73 41.70
CA GLU A 708 -43.28 -8.02 43.07
C GLU A 708 -41.83 -7.60 43.29
N ALA A 709 -41.61 -6.81 44.33
CA ALA A 709 -40.31 -6.35 44.75
C ALA A 709 -40.16 -6.53 46.26
N LEU A 710 -38.92 -6.49 46.73
CA LEU A 710 -38.55 -6.53 48.14
C LEU A 710 -38.02 -5.16 48.52
N CYS A 711 -38.36 -4.69 49.71
CA CYS A 711 -37.81 -3.47 50.29
C CYS A 711 -37.12 -3.86 51.61
N ASP A 712 -35.92 -3.34 51.82
CA ASP A 712 -35.25 -3.44 53.12
C ASP A 712 -35.86 -2.41 54.07
N LYS A 713 -36.09 -2.81 55.33
CA LYS A 713 -36.81 -2.00 56.31
C LYS A 713 -35.88 -1.17 57.20
N ASP A 714 -34.60 -1.52 57.29
CA ASP A 714 -33.66 -0.97 58.28
C ASP A 714 -32.53 -0.16 57.63
N ARG A 715 -32.84 1.01 57.06
CA ARG A 715 -31.80 1.97 56.67
C ARG A 715 -31.45 2.87 57.86
N SER A 716 -30.58 2.38 58.75
CA SER A 716 -29.72 3.25 59.56
C SER A 716 -28.28 3.17 59.03
N PRO A 717 -27.53 4.28 58.90
CA PRO A 717 -26.28 4.30 58.12
C PRO A 717 -25.06 3.59 58.75
N LYS A 718 -25.22 2.78 59.80
CA LYS A 718 -24.11 2.32 60.66
C LYS A 718 -24.10 0.82 61.04
N ARG A 719 -24.57 -0.11 60.20
CA ARG A 719 -24.30 -1.55 60.43
C ARG A 719 -23.99 -2.35 59.15
N VAL A 720 -23.07 -3.30 59.32
CA VAL A 720 -22.56 -4.30 58.37
C VAL A 720 -23.70 -5.25 57.92
N PRO A 721 -23.68 -5.82 56.69
CA PRO A 721 -24.83 -6.53 56.10
C PRO A 721 -25.03 -7.88 56.79
N GLY A 722 -25.89 -7.90 57.81
CA GLY A 722 -26.56 -9.10 58.32
C GLY A 722 -27.98 -9.12 57.78
N MET A 723 -28.42 -10.29 57.33
CA MET A 723 -29.71 -10.64 56.72
C MET A 723 -30.91 -9.84 57.32
N GLY A 724 -31.19 -8.67 56.73
CA GLY A 724 -32.31 -7.81 57.10
C GLY A 724 -33.64 -8.40 56.65
N SER A 725 -34.73 -8.10 57.36
CA SER A 725 -36.06 -8.63 57.04
C SER A 725 -36.60 -7.99 55.76
N LEU A 726 -36.28 -8.58 54.61
CA LEU A 726 -36.82 -8.17 53.31
C LEU A 726 -38.35 -8.29 53.33
N GLU A 727 -39.05 -7.17 53.24
CA GLU A 727 -40.51 -7.16 53.19
C GLU A 727 -40.99 -7.07 51.74
N ARG A 728 -42.02 -7.85 51.39
CA ARG A 728 -42.65 -7.81 50.06
C ARG A 728 -43.34 -6.47 49.82
N ARG A 729 -43.23 -5.97 48.59
CA ARG A 729 -43.89 -4.80 48.03
C ARG A 729 -44.49 -5.14 46.67
N ILE A 730 -45.59 -4.47 46.35
CA ILE A 730 -46.23 -4.56 45.03
C ILE A 730 -46.03 -3.22 44.33
N LEU A 731 -45.25 -3.24 43.25
CA LEU A 731 -45.01 -2.10 42.38
C LEU A 731 -46.06 -2.09 41.26
N GLU A 732 -47.02 -1.18 41.34
CA GLU A 732 -48.07 -0.99 40.32
C GLU A 732 -47.64 0.13 39.37
N VAL A 733 -47.50 -0.19 38.08
CA VAL A 733 -47.06 0.72 37.02
C VAL A 733 -48.15 0.80 35.96
N ASN A 734 -48.59 2.00 35.60
CA ASN A 734 -49.60 2.21 34.53
C ASN A 734 -49.29 3.50 33.78
N ARG A 735 -49.95 3.74 32.64
CA ARG A 735 -49.74 4.94 31.77
C ARG A 735 -49.80 6.31 32.47
N LYS A 736 -50.33 6.43 33.68
CA LYS A 736 -50.48 7.71 34.40
C LYS A 736 -49.52 7.86 35.59
N ARG A 737 -49.15 6.77 36.26
CA ARG A 737 -48.44 6.83 37.55
C ARG A 737 -47.79 5.50 37.95
N VAL A 738 -46.80 5.62 38.82
CA VAL A 738 -46.19 4.52 39.58
C VAL A 738 -46.69 4.55 41.01
N LYS A 739 -46.89 3.37 41.60
CA LYS A 739 -47.31 3.21 42.98
C LYS A 739 -46.59 2.02 43.62
N VAL A 740 -46.03 2.21 44.82
CA VAL A 740 -45.47 1.11 45.62
C VAL A 740 -46.39 0.87 46.80
N VAL A 741 -46.86 -0.37 46.92
CA VAL A 741 -47.87 -0.79 47.91
C VAL A 741 -47.27 -1.85 48.82
N LYS A 742 -47.36 -1.62 50.13
CA LYS A 742 -47.15 -2.65 51.14
C LYS A 742 -48.41 -3.50 51.24
N PRO A 743 -48.35 -4.81 50.90
CA PRO A 743 -49.50 -5.69 51.00
C PRO A 743 -49.95 -5.83 52.46
N GLY A 744 -51.26 -5.87 52.67
CA GLY A 744 -51.85 -6.07 53.99
C GLY A 744 -51.57 -7.47 54.54
N SER A 745 -51.47 -7.60 55.86
CA SER A 745 -51.41 -8.91 56.54
C SER A 745 -52.81 -9.32 57.01
N LYS A 746 -52.93 -10.47 57.69
CA LYS A 746 -54.20 -10.87 58.35
C LYS A 746 -54.74 -9.84 59.34
N THR A 747 -53.92 -8.86 59.77
CA THR A 747 -54.26 -7.83 60.76
C THR A 747 -54.10 -6.39 60.26
N SER A 748 -53.72 -6.16 58.99
CA SER A 748 -53.49 -4.80 58.46
C SER A 748 -53.97 -4.61 57.02
N PHE A 749 -54.50 -3.42 56.72
CA PHE A 749 -54.91 -3.06 55.36
C PHE A 749 -53.69 -2.74 54.47
N PRO A 750 -53.78 -2.97 53.15
CA PRO A 750 -52.73 -2.59 52.20
C PRO A 750 -52.48 -1.07 52.27
N THR A 751 -51.21 -0.68 52.46
CA THR A 751 -50.83 0.73 52.59
C THR A 751 -49.99 1.16 51.40
N THR A 752 -50.26 2.35 50.87
CA THR A 752 -49.47 2.92 49.77
C THR A 752 -48.28 3.66 50.36
N GLU A 753 -47.06 3.23 50.02
CA GLU A 753 -45.84 3.88 50.51
C GLU A 753 -45.43 5.02 49.58
N ILE A 754 -45.47 4.78 48.26
CA ILE A 754 -45.14 5.80 47.27
C ILE A 754 -46.21 5.84 46.18
N ARG A 755 -46.53 7.05 45.71
CA ARG A 755 -47.34 7.30 44.51
C ARG A 755 -46.79 8.54 43.80
N GLY A 756 -46.42 8.39 42.53
CA GLY A 756 -45.88 9.49 41.71
C GLY A 756 -46.37 9.48 40.27
N SER A 757 -46.54 10.65 39.67
CA SER A 757 -46.67 10.81 38.21
C SER A 757 -45.29 10.75 37.53
N TYR A 758 -45.29 10.56 36.21
CA TYR A 758 -44.06 10.51 35.40
C TYR A 758 -43.45 11.88 35.06
N SER A 759 -44.06 12.96 35.53
CA SER A 759 -43.55 14.32 35.32
C SER A 759 -42.21 14.51 36.04
N PRO A 760 -41.24 15.22 35.47
CA PRO A 760 -40.02 15.61 36.18
C PRO A 760 -40.36 16.23 37.56
N PRO A 761 -39.59 15.92 38.62
CA PRO A 761 -38.25 15.31 38.63
C PRO A 761 -38.21 13.77 38.64
N PHE A 762 -39.31 13.07 38.31
CA PHE A 762 -39.37 11.60 38.30
C PHE A 762 -38.25 10.95 37.46
N HIS A 763 -37.53 9.99 38.04
CA HIS A 763 -36.57 9.15 37.34
C HIS A 763 -36.35 7.80 38.05
N VAL A 764 -35.67 6.87 37.37
CA VAL A 764 -35.32 5.55 37.89
C VAL A 764 -33.80 5.41 37.80
N GLU A 765 -33.16 5.12 38.94
CA GLU A 765 -31.72 4.90 39.04
C GLU A 765 -31.42 3.40 39.15
N LEU A 766 -30.31 2.98 38.53
CA LEU A 766 -29.76 1.63 38.64
C LEU A 766 -28.47 1.64 39.44
N PHE A 767 -28.25 0.59 40.22
CA PHE A 767 -26.99 0.39 40.93
C PHE A 767 -26.07 -0.51 40.09
N ARG A 768 -25.03 0.06 39.47
CA ARG A 768 -24.08 -0.73 38.65
C ARG A 768 -23.41 -1.87 39.43
N ASN A 769 -23.16 -1.67 40.72
CA ASN A 769 -22.56 -2.67 41.61
C ASN A 769 -23.54 -3.72 42.14
N ASP A 770 -24.86 -3.59 41.90
CA ASP A 770 -25.86 -4.56 42.36
C ASP A 770 -26.95 -4.78 41.30
N GLN A 771 -26.87 -5.95 40.65
CA GLN A 771 -27.73 -6.33 39.54
C GLN A 771 -29.21 -6.56 39.92
N HIS A 772 -29.54 -6.56 41.21
CA HIS A 772 -30.89 -6.83 41.72
C HIS A 772 -31.60 -5.59 42.24
N ARG A 773 -30.91 -4.43 42.33
CA ARG A 773 -31.43 -3.21 42.92
C ARG A 773 -31.79 -2.16 41.87
N LEU A 774 -32.90 -1.48 42.13
CA LEU A 774 -33.28 -0.25 41.43
C LEU A 774 -33.85 0.76 42.42
N ARG A 775 -33.71 2.05 42.14
CA ARG A 775 -34.35 3.12 42.93
C ARG A 775 -35.38 3.83 42.07
N ILE A 776 -36.55 4.06 42.64
CA ILE A 776 -37.57 4.93 42.03
C ILE A 776 -37.58 6.24 42.80
N VAL A 777 -37.28 7.34 42.12
CA VAL A 777 -37.30 8.68 42.68
C VAL A 777 -38.49 9.43 42.08
N VAL A 778 -39.46 9.80 42.92
CA VAL A 778 -40.63 10.59 42.50
C VAL A 778 -40.33 12.08 42.64
N ASP A 779 -39.78 12.48 43.77
CA ASP A 779 -39.31 13.83 44.10
C ASP A 779 -38.22 13.76 45.19
N SER A 780 -37.77 14.91 45.69
CA SER A 780 -36.69 15.00 46.69
C SER A 780 -37.00 14.37 48.05
N GLU A 781 -38.28 14.13 48.36
CA GLU A 781 -38.72 13.57 49.64
C GLU A 781 -39.30 12.15 49.50
N ASN A 782 -39.64 11.74 48.27
CA ASN A 782 -40.28 10.46 47.96
C ASN A 782 -39.41 9.60 47.03
N GLU A 783 -38.51 8.82 47.62
CA GLU A 783 -37.71 7.79 46.93
C GLU A 783 -37.85 6.41 47.60
N VAL A 784 -37.72 5.33 46.82
CA VAL A 784 -37.71 3.96 47.34
C VAL A 784 -36.69 3.09 46.62
N ASP A 785 -35.88 2.40 47.42
CA ASP A 785 -34.98 1.35 46.95
C ASP A 785 -35.74 0.01 46.92
N LEU A 786 -35.77 -0.61 45.73
CA LEU A 786 -36.43 -1.88 45.50
C LEU A 786 -35.41 -2.93 45.07
N MET A 787 -35.53 -4.12 45.65
CA MET A 787 -34.79 -5.32 45.28
C MET A 787 -35.70 -6.30 44.55
N VAL A 788 -35.19 -6.94 43.50
CA VAL A 788 -35.93 -7.92 42.71
C VAL A 788 -35.14 -9.22 42.55
N GLN A 789 -35.84 -10.31 42.26
CA GLN A 789 -35.25 -11.66 42.26
C GLN A 789 -34.15 -11.85 41.22
N THR A 790 -34.24 -11.17 40.08
CA THR A 790 -33.30 -11.34 38.96
C THR A 790 -33.00 -10.01 38.30
N ARG A 791 -31.80 -9.89 37.71
CA ARG A 791 -31.44 -8.79 36.81
C ARG A 791 -32.45 -8.63 35.67
N HIS A 792 -32.94 -9.75 35.11
CA HIS A 792 -34.01 -9.78 34.10
C HIS A 792 -35.25 -9.02 34.53
N LEU A 793 -35.75 -9.31 35.73
CA LEU A 793 -36.93 -8.64 36.25
C LEU A 793 -36.67 -7.15 36.51
N ARG A 794 -35.47 -6.78 36.97
CA ARG A 794 -35.06 -5.38 37.17
C ARG A 794 -35.13 -4.60 35.86
N ASP A 795 -34.51 -5.15 34.83
CA ASP A 795 -34.37 -4.52 33.51
C ASP A 795 -35.73 -4.38 32.83
N VAL A 796 -36.58 -5.42 32.91
CA VAL A 796 -37.99 -5.37 32.47
C VAL A 796 -38.76 -4.27 33.20
N ILE A 797 -38.64 -4.16 34.53
CA ILE A 797 -39.33 -3.13 35.32
C ILE A 797 -38.89 -1.73 34.87
N VAL A 798 -37.59 -1.49 34.72
CA VAL A 798 -37.03 -0.19 34.35
C VAL A 798 -37.47 0.21 32.95
N LEU A 799 -37.40 -0.69 31.97
CA LEU A 799 -37.83 -0.42 30.60
C LEU A 799 -39.35 -0.23 30.50
N VAL A 800 -40.16 -0.98 31.25
CA VAL A 800 -41.62 -0.77 31.31
C VAL A 800 -41.96 0.59 31.93
N ILE A 801 -41.29 0.99 33.00
CA ILE A 801 -41.47 2.32 33.61
C ILE A 801 -41.09 3.41 32.60
N ARG A 802 -39.90 3.31 31.97
CA ARG A 802 -39.43 4.30 30.99
C ARG A 802 -40.33 4.38 29.76
N GLY A 803 -40.80 3.24 29.25
CA GLY A 803 -41.74 3.18 28.12
C GLY A 803 -43.10 3.82 28.44
N LEU A 804 -43.67 3.58 29.62
CA LEU A 804 -44.92 4.22 30.06
C LEU A 804 -44.72 5.72 30.41
N ALA A 805 -43.51 6.11 30.82
CA ALA A 805 -43.14 7.48 31.15
C ALA A 805 -42.77 8.35 29.93
N GLN A 806 -42.65 7.79 28.73
CA GLN A 806 -42.07 8.46 27.55
C GLN A 806 -42.74 9.78 27.16
N ARG A 807 -44.03 10.00 27.48
CA ARG A 807 -44.68 11.31 27.26
C ARG A 807 -43.97 12.48 27.96
N PHE A 808 -43.11 12.19 28.94
CA PHE A 808 -42.41 13.16 29.77
C PHE A 808 -40.88 13.03 29.70
N ASN A 809 -40.32 12.06 28.96
CA ASN A 809 -38.88 11.81 28.83
C ASN A 809 -38.41 12.04 27.39
N SER A 810 -37.22 12.62 27.21
CA SER A 810 -36.62 12.96 25.91
C SER A 810 -36.00 11.79 25.15
N THR A 811 -35.87 10.61 25.77
CA THR A 811 -35.23 9.44 25.16
C THR A 811 -36.25 8.64 24.32
N SER A 812 -35.97 8.41 23.03
CA SER A 812 -36.88 7.80 22.04
C SER A 812 -37.04 6.27 22.18
N LEU A 813 -37.31 5.79 23.40
CA LEU A 813 -37.41 4.36 23.73
C LEU A 813 -38.42 3.60 22.84
N ASN A 814 -39.56 4.20 22.47
CA ASN A 814 -40.54 3.58 21.54
C ASN A 814 -39.99 3.30 20.14
N THR A 815 -39.05 4.12 19.62
CA THR A 815 -38.43 3.91 18.31
C THR A 815 -37.58 2.64 18.34
N LEU A 816 -36.87 2.40 19.45
CA LEU A 816 -36.06 1.20 19.69
C LEU A 816 -36.92 -0.03 19.98
N LEU A 817 -38.04 0.13 20.69
CA LEU A 817 -38.95 -0.97 21.03
C LEU A 817 -39.90 -1.35 19.87
N LYS A 818 -39.93 -0.60 18.76
CA LYS A 818 -40.87 -0.80 17.63
C LYS A 818 -42.32 -0.93 18.09
N ILE A 819 -42.73 0.00 18.95
CA ILE A 819 -44.12 0.10 19.42
C ILE A 819 -44.81 1.05 18.44
N GLU A 820 -45.61 0.49 17.53
CA GLU A 820 -46.47 1.28 16.63
C GLU A 820 -47.42 2.14 17.48
N ALA A 821 -47.56 3.41 17.08
CA ALA A 821 -48.39 4.40 17.77
C ALA A 821 -49.88 4.06 17.69
#